data_AF-A0A058ZFJ7-F1
#
_entry.id   AF-A0A058ZFJ7-F1
#
_cell.length_a   1.000
_cell.length_b   1.000
_cell.length_c   1.000
_cell.angle_alpha   90.00
_cell.angle_beta   90.00
_cell.angle_gamma   90.00
#
_symmetry.space_group_name_H-M   'P 1'
#
loop_
_entity.id
_entity.type
_entity.pdbx_description
1 polymer ?
#
loop_
_entity_poly.entity_id
_entity_poly.type
_entity_poly.pdbx_seq_one_letter_code
_entity_poly.pdbx_strand_id
1 'polypeptide(L)'
;MSFVPTSAVAATAASPAPAVQAAAGEDDDDHYDSYDSYDDEDEDDDEDDEDEDEDDDDDDDDDDDDDDDDDDDDDEEEEEEEPKLKYRRLGNSVSEILKANSDIASCLCVHERLLALGTHWGMIYLLDLEGNEIRRLPLHSATVNDISIDADGEYLASCSDDGKVIVTALFSNETHSYSTKRPVKAVALDPNYSKRSSRRLVSGGLSGQLTMHDRGWFSGRETPLHAGEGTIHAIRWRGDLIAWANDKGVNIYDTSTQQRISFIDRPKGSPRADLYRCCLHWKNDNVLLIGWADTVKIGFVKPQMVNGLPNKCVETVVFQLSDQFISGLCPFGNILAVLSYREPQLVNAAGRVISSGPGGGPAAVAAAARAGAQPVAHRPEMRLVTYRNEEISANILSLSNYEEYTAKSYHLLCSPSEDAFYIMSQREIIVATPCDLDDRVLWLVDRCRFEDALRIAEAPGTLLYRTTALDIGTKYIIYLLENGRFKEAAAACPRVLKTNVDLWATFITTFDRNKQLDAICPYIPTSNPTLSPMIYEVVLLHFIHSNPLRLLETIRSWPSTLYSIAAVTSAIEKVLLPNRPPGAGPSAPTLLLANPPQTASHLNLTKALAELYSLDNRLEDSLDILILLQNSLALDLIRKHDLYTSIQGKILPLLQLDTTPQAMGLPADFVRKPDVDVASLPGYIQPHARPAMQLLIRNTSKIPIALMVSQLRAHPQLCHAYLHGLFLIDVHIASEFHPLQVDYYSSFDPPRLLPFLRQSTYYSLEDSLRLCQERGLVPETVFLLSRMGNLKGALQLILERIRDVRQAIDFAKEQKDDDLWDYLISHSLDKPSYIVGLLQNAGTHIDPIKLIERIPKGTHIPNLKASLIKTLEDYRLQMSLTEGCLAILISDCVTLLERMEREHRKGILIFDTTEDALTMKPIFREVAAFLSSGSSLSQGSPPRLVAFFCGHTFLSTSLDEKAQDASGMPATLAGPGGAGGGPRLGGPQPGLAAQQAHAAGGLASAGRAPGGGYFCPICQNAKQRNKRPPTMRLGHMAGQAAAGNFARGPGTPTAGRGLFA
;
A
#
# COMPACT_ATOMS: atom_id res chain seq x y z
N MET A 1 18.34 44.41 -13.88
CA MET A 1 18.22 44.52 -12.40
C MET A 1 19.39 43.76 -11.78
N SER A 2 19.96 44.26 -10.68
CA SER A 2 21.07 43.66 -9.91
C SER A 2 20.54 42.60 -8.93
N PHE A 3 21.27 41.52 -8.55
CA PHE A 3 22.35 41.54 -7.55
C PHE A 3 23.18 40.22 -7.49
N VAL A 4 24.51 40.37 -7.58
CA VAL A 4 25.65 39.76 -6.81
C VAL A 4 25.57 38.30 -6.24
N PRO A 5 26.63 37.47 -6.40
CA PRO A 5 26.79 36.13 -5.81
C PRO A 5 27.62 36.07 -4.50
N THR A 6 27.69 34.90 -3.85
CA THR A 6 28.54 34.62 -2.66
C THR A 6 29.33 33.29 -2.75
N SER A 7 30.47 33.24 -2.05
CA SER A 7 31.53 32.19 -2.02
C SER A 7 31.17 30.95 -1.16
N ALA A 8 31.44 29.70 -1.57
CA ALA A 8 32.72 28.96 -1.61
C ALA A 8 33.32 28.50 -0.25
N VAL A 9 33.37 27.18 -0.04
CA VAL A 9 34.29 26.37 0.81
C VAL A 9 34.30 24.95 0.15
N ALA A 10 35.30 24.52 -0.62
CA ALA A 10 36.62 24.01 -0.24
C ALA A 10 36.61 22.63 0.46
N ALA A 11 36.95 21.57 -0.30
CA ALA A 11 37.51 20.30 0.19
C ALA A 11 38.66 19.90 -0.76
N THR A 12 39.74 19.33 -0.23
CA THR A 12 41.06 19.30 -0.91
C THR A 12 41.69 17.91 -0.95
N ALA A 13 42.37 17.63 -2.07
CA ALA A 13 43.43 16.62 -2.23
C ALA A 13 43.03 15.13 -2.03
N ALA A 14 43.77 14.13 -2.51
CA ALA A 14 45.05 14.15 -3.25
C ALA A 14 45.09 13.02 -4.29
N SER A 15 45.90 13.19 -5.33
CA SER A 15 46.47 12.09 -6.12
C SER A 15 47.92 11.89 -5.68
N PRO A 16 48.49 10.67 -5.79
CA PRO A 16 49.81 10.59 -6.39
C PRO A 16 50.01 9.38 -7.32
N ALA A 17 50.39 9.67 -8.56
CA ALA A 17 51.41 8.91 -9.27
C ALA A 17 52.81 9.44 -8.83
N PRO A 18 53.97 8.98 -9.36
CA PRO A 18 54.23 7.92 -10.34
C PRO A 18 55.40 6.97 -9.95
N ALA A 19 55.78 6.06 -10.85
CA ALA A 19 57.16 5.57 -10.95
C ALA A 19 57.55 5.36 -12.42
N VAL A 20 58.76 5.78 -12.79
CA VAL A 20 59.29 5.82 -14.18
C VAL A 20 60.72 5.29 -14.18
N GLN A 21 61.05 4.39 -15.11
CA GLN A 21 62.37 4.19 -15.78
C GLN A 21 62.16 3.04 -16.80
N ALA A 22 62.44 3.16 -18.11
CA ALA A 22 63.66 3.53 -18.85
C ALA A 22 64.75 2.42 -18.81
N ALA A 23 65.42 2.02 -19.90
CA ALA A 23 65.28 2.33 -21.35
C ALA A 23 66.20 1.41 -22.22
N ALA A 24 65.99 1.44 -23.55
CA ALA A 24 66.98 1.34 -24.66
C ALA A 24 67.61 0.00 -25.14
N GLY A 25 67.88 -0.05 -26.46
CA GLY A 25 68.73 -1.01 -27.20
C GLY A 25 67.96 -2.18 -27.85
N GLU A 26 67.67 -2.28 -29.15
CA GLU A 26 68.42 -2.13 -30.43
C GLU A 26 69.22 -3.39 -30.88
N ASP A 27 68.99 -3.74 -32.16
CA ASP A 27 69.77 -4.49 -33.16
C ASP A 27 69.84 -6.05 -33.22
N ASP A 28 69.24 -6.55 -34.31
CA ASP A 28 69.77 -7.42 -35.39
C ASP A 28 70.08 -8.95 -35.25
N ASP A 29 69.49 -9.67 -36.21
CA ASP A 29 69.98 -10.75 -37.11
C ASP A 29 70.39 -12.19 -36.65
N ASP A 30 69.72 -13.14 -37.35
CA ASP A 30 70.23 -14.33 -38.05
C ASP A 30 70.74 -15.63 -37.36
N HIS A 31 69.85 -16.65 -37.46
CA HIS A 31 70.04 -17.90 -38.24
C HIS A 31 70.77 -19.15 -37.63
N TYR A 32 70.42 -20.33 -38.20
CA TYR A 32 70.93 -21.71 -37.99
C TYR A 32 70.51 -22.47 -36.69
N ASP A 33 70.17 -23.78 -36.67
CA ASP A 33 70.12 -24.83 -37.73
C ASP A 33 69.24 -26.07 -37.37
N SER A 34 68.90 -26.90 -38.38
CA SER A 34 68.88 -28.39 -38.37
C SER A 34 67.59 -29.28 -38.24
N TYR A 35 67.09 -29.75 -39.40
CA TYR A 35 66.78 -31.16 -39.84
C TYR A 35 65.56 -32.04 -39.37
N ASP A 36 64.71 -32.42 -40.36
CA ASP A 36 64.14 -33.77 -40.76
C ASP A 36 63.28 -34.66 -39.81
N SER A 37 62.29 -35.50 -40.25
CA SER A 37 61.63 -35.78 -41.56
C SER A 37 60.49 -36.86 -41.46
N TYR A 38 59.61 -36.98 -42.49
CA TYR A 38 58.63 -38.07 -42.82
C TYR A 38 57.35 -38.20 -41.96
N ASP A 39 56.18 -38.74 -42.39
CA ASP A 39 55.44 -39.01 -43.67
C ASP A 39 53.96 -39.34 -43.24
N ASP A 40 52.88 -38.83 -43.85
CA ASP A 40 51.99 -39.37 -44.92
C ASP A 40 51.05 -40.56 -44.57
N GLU A 41 49.90 -40.62 -45.28
CA GLU A 41 48.83 -41.68 -45.39
C GLU A 41 47.88 -41.87 -44.15
N ASP A 42 46.54 -42.03 -44.22
CA ASP A 42 45.50 -42.54 -45.18
C ASP A 42 44.90 -43.92 -44.77
N GLU A 43 43.74 -44.25 -45.34
CA GLU A 43 42.92 -45.50 -45.26
C GLU A 43 42.15 -45.72 -43.92
N ASP A 44 40.83 -45.94 -43.85
CA ASP A 44 39.77 -46.60 -44.68
C ASP A 44 39.36 -47.98 -44.13
N ASP A 45 38.05 -48.24 -44.20
CA ASP A 45 37.24 -49.48 -44.15
C ASP A 45 37.67 -50.70 -43.28
N ASP A 46 36.68 -51.32 -42.63
CA ASP A 46 36.29 -52.72 -42.92
C ASP A 46 35.11 -53.18 -42.04
N GLU A 47 34.11 -53.78 -42.71
CA GLU A 47 33.40 -55.02 -42.36
C GLU A 47 32.55 -55.12 -41.05
N ASP A 48 31.46 -55.90 -41.00
CA ASP A 48 30.41 -56.26 -41.99
C ASP A 48 29.29 -57.00 -41.22
N ASP A 49 28.09 -57.03 -41.82
CA ASP A 49 27.11 -58.13 -41.79
C ASP A 49 26.38 -58.64 -40.50
N GLU A 50 25.19 -59.20 -40.79
CA GLU A 50 24.39 -60.21 -40.06
C GLU A 50 23.72 -59.84 -38.69
N ASP A 51 22.51 -60.30 -38.36
CA ASP A 51 21.28 -60.64 -39.11
C ASP A 51 20.16 -61.03 -38.09
N GLU A 52 18.97 -61.40 -38.56
CA GLU A 52 17.92 -62.22 -37.88
C GLU A 52 17.09 -61.64 -36.68
N ASP A 53 15.88 -61.17 -37.05
CA ASP A 53 14.57 -61.84 -36.80
C ASP A 53 13.80 -61.86 -35.43
N GLU A 54 12.48 -61.62 -35.61
CA GLU A 54 11.27 -62.15 -34.92
C GLU A 54 10.82 -61.62 -33.53
N ASP A 55 9.75 -60.80 -33.59
CA ASP A 55 8.41 -61.00 -32.97
C ASP A 55 8.25 -61.28 -31.45
N ASP A 56 7.62 -60.36 -30.69
CA ASP A 56 6.17 -60.40 -30.32
C ASP A 56 5.75 -59.40 -29.20
N ASP A 57 4.51 -58.92 -29.33
CA ASP A 57 3.52 -58.47 -28.31
C ASP A 57 3.77 -57.33 -27.28
N ASP A 58 3.10 -56.20 -27.57
CA ASP A 58 2.10 -55.46 -26.75
C ASP A 58 2.40 -54.70 -25.42
N ASP A 59 1.63 -53.61 -25.29
CA ASP A 59 1.22 -52.78 -24.13
C ASP A 59 2.15 -51.70 -23.53
N ASP A 60 1.80 -50.44 -23.89
CA ASP A 60 1.67 -49.22 -23.06
C ASP A 60 2.45 -49.11 -21.72
N ASP A 61 3.37 -48.14 -21.60
CA ASP A 61 3.19 -46.93 -20.75
C ASP A 61 4.42 -45.98 -20.83
N ASP A 62 4.14 -44.68 -20.63
CA ASP A 62 5.01 -43.49 -20.61
C ASP A 62 6.45 -43.66 -20.04
N ASP A 63 7.45 -43.09 -20.75
CA ASP A 63 8.60 -42.32 -20.19
C ASP A 63 9.48 -41.74 -21.33
N ASP A 64 9.05 -40.63 -21.95
CA ASP A 64 9.89 -39.81 -22.85
C ASP A 64 10.79 -38.87 -22.01
N ASP A 65 11.97 -39.36 -21.61
CA ASP A 65 13.13 -38.51 -21.26
C ASP A 65 13.76 -38.01 -22.58
N ASP A 66 13.26 -36.89 -23.13
CA ASP A 66 13.92 -36.19 -24.24
C ASP A 66 15.04 -35.27 -23.70
N ASP A 67 16.26 -35.47 -24.20
CA ASP A 67 17.50 -34.82 -23.75
C ASP A 67 17.55 -33.30 -23.98
N ASP A 68 18.25 -32.59 -23.08
CA ASP A 68 18.56 -31.16 -23.18
C ASP A 68 19.60 -30.87 -24.30
N ASP A 69 19.15 -30.56 -25.53
CA ASP A 69 19.97 -29.86 -26.53
C ASP A 69 19.69 -28.33 -26.45
N ASP A 70 20.39 -27.66 -25.52
CA ASP A 70 20.48 -26.20 -25.40
C ASP A 70 21.29 -25.62 -26.59
N ASP A 71 20.68 -25.50 -27.77
CA ASP A 71 21.14 -24.59 -28.83
C ASP A 71 20.82 -23.14 -28.42
N ASP A 72 21.69 -22.54 -27.60
CA ASP A 72 21.75 -21.11 -27.28
C ASP A 72 22.14 -20.30 -28.55
N ASP A 73 21.23 -20.23 -29.54
CA ASP A 73 21.23 -19.20 -30.57
C ASP A 73 20.87 -17.86 -29.90
N ASP A 74 21.89 -17.21 -29.33
CA ASP A 74 21.88 -15.84 -28.80
C ASP A 74 21.68 -14.82 -29.96
N ASP A 75 20.53 -14.92 -30.65
CA ASP A 75 19.99 -13.86 -31.49
C ASP A 75 19.66 -12.67 -30.57
N GLU A 76 20.63 -11.76 -30.39
CA GLU A 76 20.41 -10.45 -29.78
C GLU A 76 19.33 -9.71 -30.60
N GLU A 77 18.05 -9.87 -30.25
CA GLU A 77 16.93 -9.13 -30.83
C GLU A 77 17.22 -7.63 -30.65
N GLU A 78 17.71 -6.96 -31.71
CA GLU A 78 17.95 -5.51 -31.71
C GLU A 78 16.66 -4.81 -31.24
N GLU A 79 16.67 -4.23 -30.02
CA GLU A 79 15.48 -3.59 -29.44
C GLU A 79 14.94 -2.52 -30.39
N GLU A 80 13.88 -2.84 -31.15
CA GLU A 80 13.39 -2.01 -32.25
C GLU A 80 13.09 -0.58 -31.74
N GLU A 81 13.93 0.39 -32.11
CA GLU A 81 13.86 1.72 -31.51
C GLU A 81 12.56 2.46 -31.84
N GLU A 82 11.93 3.06 -30.83
CA GLU A 82 10.69 3.82 -30.98
C GLU A 82 10.86 4.95 -32.03
N PRO A 83 10.07 4.98 -33.12
CA PRO A 83 10.27 5.93 -34.22
C PRO A 83 10.02 7.37 -33.78
N LYS A 84 10.96 8.27 -34.08
CA LYS A 84 10.86 9.71 -33.72
C LYS A 84 10.06 10.53 -34.73
N LEU A 85 9.95 10.06 -35.98
CA LEU A 85 9.27 10.72 -37.09
C LEU A 85 8.31 9.74 -37.79
N LYS A 86 7.12 10.23 -38.15
CA LYS A 86 6.17 9.55 -39.05
C LYS A 86 6.23 10.15 -40.44
N TYR A 87 6.17 9.30 -41.47
CA TYR A 87 6.36 9.67 -42.88
C TYR A 87 5.07 9.49 -43.68
N ARG A 88 4.70 10.50 -44.48
CA ARG A 88 3.53 10.46 -45.38
C ARG A 88 3.89 11.06 -46.73
N ARG A 89 3.58 10.37 -47.83
CA ARG A 89 3.68 10.95 -49.18
C ARG A 89 2.66 12.10 -49.33
N LEU A 90 3.13 13.24 -49.84
CA LEU A 90 2.29 14.40 -50.16
C LEU A 90 1.53 14.09 -51.45
N GLY A 91 0.22 13.89 -51.33
CA GLY A 91 -0.64 13.43 -52.40
C GLY A 91 -1.27 14.57 -53.20
N ASN A 92 -2.57 14.44 -53.48
CA ASN A 92 -3.38 15.45 -54.15
C ASN A 92 -2.77 15.89 -55.50
N SER A 93 -2.67 17.19 -55.77
CA SER A 93 -2.16 17.70 -57.04
C SER A 93 -0.68 17.42 -57.26
N VAL A 94 0.13 17.24 -56.21
CA VAL A 94 1.56 16.86 -56.33
C VAL A 94 1.72 15.55 -57.10
N SER A 95 0.90 14.55 -56.76
CA SER A 95 0.85 13.26 -57.46
C SER A 95 0.44 13.36 -58.92
N GLU A 96 -0.13 14.49 -59.37
CA GLU A 96 -0.47 14.76 -60.77
C GLU A 96 0.61 15.57 -61.49
N ILE A 97 1.19 16.55 -60.80
CA ILE A 97 2.26 17.42 -61.30
C ILE A 97 3.54 16.62 -61.57
N LEU A 98 3.82 15.57 -60.78
CA LEU A 98 5.06 14.79 -60.84
C LEU A 98 4.91 13.36 -61.41
N LYS A 99 3.79 13.02 -62.06
CA LYS A 99 3.58 11.72 -62.74
C LYS A 99 4.71 11.43 -63.74
N ALA A 100 4.98 10.16 -64.04
CA ALA A 100 6.09 9.73 -64.90
C ALA A 100 6.22 10.49 -66.24
N ASN A 101 5.09 10.90 -66.85
CA ASN A 101 5.04 11.60 -68.13
C ASN A 101 4.87 13.14 -68.04
N SER A 102 4.92 13.72 -66.84
CA SER A 102 4.93 15.18 -66.63
C SER A 102 6.32 15.69 -66.25
N ASP A 103 6.42 17.00 -66.04
CA ASP A 103 7.64 17.69 -65.60
C ASP A 103 8.12 17.18 -64.22
N ILE A 104 9.38 17.42 -63.91
CA ILE A 104 10.04 16.95 -62.68
C ILE A 104 10.40 18.12 -61.75
N ALA A 105 10.37 17.85 -60.45
CA ALA A 105 10.68 18.81 -59.41
C ALA A 105 12.17 19.21 -59.45
N SER A 106 12.47 20.50 -59.37
CA SER A 106 13.83 21.04 -59.36
C SER A 106 14.18 21.83 -58.09
N CYS A 107 13.19 22.50 -57.49
CA CYS A 107 13.33 23.19 -56.21
C CYS A 107 11.99 23.30 -55.48
N LEU A 108 12.02 23.40 -54.16
CA LEU A 108 10.86 23.62 -53.31
C LEU A 108 11.18 24.72 -52.30
N CYS A 109 10.23 25.60 -52.04
CA CYS A 109 10.25 26.57 -50.95
C CYS A 109 9.02 26.34 -50.07
N VAL A 110 9.23 26.31 -48.75
CA VAL A 110 8.18 26.12 -47.74
C VAL A 110 7.91 27.45 -47.05
N HIS A 111 6.65 27.88 -47.00
CA HIS A 111 6.17 29.01 -46.22
C HIS A 111 5.08 28.51 -45.27
N GLU A 112 4.86 29.19 -44.13
CA GLU A 112 3.82 28.89 -43.12
C GLU A 112 2.38 28.78 -43.64
N ARG A 113 2.13 29.06 -44.92
CA ARG A 113 0.80 29.15 -45.53
C ARG A 113 0.68 28.42 -46.86
N LEU A 114 1.80 28.06 -47.51
CA LEU A 114 1.84 27.48 -48.85
C LEU A 114 3.20 26.86 -49.15
N LEU A 115 3.22 25.98 -50.14
CA LEU A 115 4.43 25.44 -50.76
C LEU A 115 4.60 26.05 -52.15
N ALA A 116 5.83 26.33 -52.56
CA ALA A 116 6.15 26.74 -53.92
C ALA A 116 7.12 25.75 -54.57
N LEU A 117 6.59 24.93 -55.47
CA LEU A 117 7.31 23.88 -56.20
C LEU A 117 7.73 24.40 -57.58
N GLY A 118 9.04 24.54 -57.81
CA GLY A 118 9.62 24.85 -59.11
C GLY A 118 10.03 23.59 -59.87
N THR A 119 9.93 23.64 -61.20
CA THR A 119 10.15 22.47 -62.06
C THR A 119 11.21 22.69 -63.15
N HIS A 120 11.62 21.60 -63.80
CA HIS A 120 12.65 21.62 -64.82
C HIS A 120 12.26 22.32 -66.13
N TRP A 121 10.98 22.39 -66.51
CA TRP A 121 10.53 23.18 -67.67
C TRP A 121 10.18 24.65 -67.36
N GLY A 122 10.42 25.12 -66.13
CA GLY A 122 10.28 26.55 -65.78
C GLY A 122 8.92 26.95 -65.20
N MET A 123 8.07 25.98 -64.85
CA MET A 123 6.82 26.20 -64.15
C MET A 123 7.06 26.36 -62.64
N ILE A 124 6.20 27.12 -61.98
CA ILE A 124 6.12 27.19 -60.52
C ILE A 124 4.68 26.92 -60.09
N TYR A 125 4.50 25.96 -59.19
CA TYR A 125 3.22 25.58 -58.62
C TYR A 125 3.15 26.07 -57.17
N LEU A 126 2.18 26.92 -56.89
CA LEU A 126 1.77 27.27 -55.53
C LEU A 126 0.76 26.23 -55.08
N LEU A 127 1.07 25.57 -53.96
CA LEU A 127 0.27 24.52 -53.35
C LEU A 127 -0.08 24.91 -51.92
N ASP A 128 -1.15 24.35 -51.35
CA ASP A 128 -1.31 24.35 -49.90
C ASP A 128 -0.36 23.33 -49.22
N LEU A 129 -0.37 23.27 -47.89
CA LEU A 129 0.45 22.34 -47.11
C LEU A 129 0.03 20.86 -47.27
N GLU A 130 -1.17 20.60 -47.83
CA GLU A 130 -1.67 19.26 -48.15
C GLU A 130 -1.31 18.81 -49.58
N GLY A 131 -0.79 19.70 -50.43
CA GLY A 131 -0.38 19.41 -51.80
C GLY A 131 -1.45 19.69 -52.86
N ASN A 132 -2.53 20.41 -52.55
CA ASN A 132 -3.51 20.85 -53.55
C ASN A 132 -3.00 22.08 -54.31
N GLU A 133 -3.18 22.13 -55.63
CA GLU A 133 -2.76 23.28 -56.45
C GLU A 133 -3.65 24.51 -56.21
N ILE A 134 -3.05 25.59 -55.69
CA ILE A 134 -3.67 26.91 -55.55
C ILE A 134 -3.53 27.70 -56.86
N ARG A 135 -2.35 27.68 -57.48
CA ARG A 135 -2.04 28.42 -58.72
C ARG A 135 -0.76 27.92 -59.39
N ARG A 136 -0.76 27.80 -60.72
CA ARG A 136 0.45 27.64 -61.55
C ARG A 136 0.92 28.95 -62.19
N LEU A 137 2.23 29.14 -62.28
CA LEU A 137 2.91 30.34 -62.76
C LEU A 137 3.98 29.96 -63.81
N PRO A 138 3.76 30.21 -65.11
CA PRO A 138 4.74 29.94 -66.17
C PRO A 138 5.75 31.09 -66.28
N LEU A 139 6.64 31.23 -65.29
CA LEU A 139 7.55 32.37 -65.21
C LEU A 139 8.82 32.21 -66.06
N HIS A 140 9.34 30.98 -66.18
CA HIS A 140 10.62 30.71 -66.83
C HIS A 140 10.48 29.77 -68.03
N SER A 141 11.48 29.78 -68.92
CA SER A 141 11.55 28.88 -70.09
C SER A 141 12.60 27.76 -69.93
N ALA A 142 13.13 27.58 -68.72
CA ALA A 142 14.12 26.58 -68.35
C ALA A 142 14.04 26.32 -66.84
N THR A 143 14.78 25.33 -66.36
CA THR A 143 14.77 24.85 -64.97
C THR A 143 14.81 25.97 -63.94
N VAL A 144 13.84 25.97 -63.01
CA VAL A 144 13.85 26.86 -61.84
C VAL A 144 14.84 26.30 -60.83
N ASN A 145 15.89 27.05 -60.48
CA ASN A 145 16.97 26.56 -59.62
C ASN A 145 16.71 26.79 -58.12
N ASP A 146 16.11 27.93 -57.78
CA ASP A 146 15.84 28.33 -56.39
C ASP A 146 14.65 29.30 -56.36
N ILE A 147 13.88 29.23 -55.27
CA ILE A 147 12.70 30.06 -55.01
C ILE A 147 12.85 30.64 -53.60
N SER A 148 12.52 31.92 -53.44
CA SER A 148 12.51 32.62 -52.15
C SER A 148 11.21 33.41 -52.02
N ILE A 149 10.54 33.26 -50.88
CA ILE A 149 9.33 33.99 -50.52
C ILE A 149 9.68 34.94 -49.37
N ASP A 150 9.06 36.13 -49.33
CA ASP A 150 9.25 37.08 -48.22
C ASP A 150 8.47 36.67 -46.96
N ALA A 151 8.81 37.25 -45.80
CA ALA A 151 8.30 36.75 -44.52
C ALA A 151 6.78 36.95 -44.31
N ASP A 152 6.16 37.86 -45.06
CA ASP A 152 4.69 38.00 -45.07
C ASP A 152 4.01 37.07 -46.08
N GLY A 153 4.76 36.45 -46.99
CA GLY A 153 4.22 35.65 -48.08
C GLY A 153 3.38 36.46 -49.06
N GLU A 154 3.83 37.67 -49.40
CA GLU A 154 3.21 38.54 -50.41
C GLU A 154 3.91 38.46 -51.76
N TYR A 155 5.23 38.23 -51.77
CA TYR A 155 6.07 38.20 -52.96
C TYR A 155 6.91 36.93 -53.03
N LEU A 156 7.01 36.38 -54.24
CA LEU A 156 7.86 35.24 -54.57
C LEU A 156 8.91 35.67 -55.59
N ALA A 157 10.18 35.41 -55.28
CA ALA A 157 11.29 35.45 -56.22
C ALA A 157 11.63 34.05 -56.71
N SER A 158 11.97 33.95 -57.99
CA SER A 158 12.41 32.72 -58.66
C SER A 158 13.59 33.01 -59.57
N CYS A 159 14.47 32.03 -59.76
CA CYS A 159 15.62 32.15 -60.65
C CYS A 159 15.82 30.89 -61.49
N SER A 160 16.38 31.03 -62.69
CA SER A 160 16.41 29.96 -63.69
C SER A 160 17.67 29.94 -64.56
N ASP A 161 17.86 28.81 -65.22
CA ASP A 161 18.85 28.63 -66.28
C ASP A 161 18.56 29.45 -67.56
N ASP A 162 17.37 30.05 -67.67
CA ASP A 162 17.07 31.07 -68.68
C ASP A 162 17.78 32.41 -68.43
N GLY A 163 18.53 32.52 -67.32
CA GLY A 163 19.32 33.68 -66.92
C GLY A 163 18.52 34.77 -66.20
N LYS A 164 17.21 34.59 -65.98
CA LYS A 164 16.37 35.60 -65.33
C LYS A 164 16.23 35.33 -63.84
N VAL A 165 16.00 36.42 -63.11
CA VAL A 165 15.32 36.43 -61.82
C VAL A 165 13.98 37.10 -62.01
N ILE A 166 12.91 36.49 -61.51
CA ILE A 166 11.55 37.04 -61.59
C ILE A 166 10.97 37.14 -60.19
N VAL A 167 10.50 38.33 -59.83
CA VAL A 167 9.75 38.58 -58.59
C VAL A 167 8.31 38.87 -58.94
N THR A 168 7.37 38.10 -58.38
CA THR A 168 5.93 38.27 -58.60
C THR A 168 5.20 38.43 -57.28
N ALA A 169 4.20 39.31 -57.26
CA ALA A 169 3.24 39.36 -56.16
C ALA A 169 2.30 38.16 -56.24
N LEU A 170 1.91 37.63 -55.08
CA LEU A 170 1.02 36.46 -54.98
C LEU A 170 -0.46 36.87 -55.01
N PHE A 171 -0.77 38.08 -54.52
CA PHE A 171 -2.14 38.62 -54.44
C PHE A 171 -2.45 39.75 -55.44
N SER A 172 -1.49 40.11 -56.31
CA SER A 172 -1.68 41.11 -57.36
C SER A 172 -0.99 40.66 -58.66
N ASN A 173 -1.18 41.42 -59.75
CA ASN A 173 -0.53 41.16 -61.04
C ASN A 173 0.82 41.87 -61.19
N GLU A 174 1.45 42.32 -60.09
CA GLU A 174 2.78 42.95 -60.11
C GLU A 174 3.86 41.90 -60.34
N THR A 175 4.60 42.00 -61.45
CA THR A 175 5.73 41.12 -61.76
C THR A 175 6.90 41.93 -62.31
N HIS A 176 8.10 41.68 -61.77
CA HIS A 176 9.36 42.30 -62.15
C HIS A 176 10.35 41.23 -62.64
N SER A 177 11.08 41.51 -63.72
CA SER A 177 12.09 40.59 -64.26
C SER A 177 13.44 41.29 -64.38
N TYR A 178 14.47 40.63 -63.86
CA TYR A 178 15.87 41.04 -63.91
C TYR A 178 16.60 40.04 -64.83
N SER A 179 17.08 40.51 -65.97
CA SER A 179 17.78 39.66 -66.94
C SER A 179 19.28 39.68 -66.68
N THR A 180 19.83 38.54 -66.26
CA THR A 180 21.29 38.35 -66.17
C THR A 180 21.76 37.56 -67.39
N LYS A 181 23.00 37.79 -67.83
CA LYS A 181 23.53 37.21 -69.08
C LYS A 181 23.98 35.74 -68.96
N ARG A 182 23.74 35.10 -67.81
CA ARG A 182 24.18 33.72 -67.49
C ARG A 182 23.17 33.04 -66.57
N PRO A 183 23.09 31.69 -66.56
CA PRO A 183 22.24 30.94 -65.64
C PRO A 183 22.37 31.39 -64.17
N VAL A 184 21.23 31.65 -63.52
CA VAL A 184 21.14 32.06 -62.12
C VAL A 184 20.74 30.85 -61.29
N LYS A 185 21.54 30.52 -60.27
CA LYS A 185 21.39 29.29 -59.48
C LYS A 185 20.80 29.50 -58.09
N ALA A 186 20.85 30.71 -57.56
CA ALA A 186 20.29 31.03 -56.24
C ALA A 186 19.72 32.46 -56.20
N VAL A 187 18.68 32.64 -55.37
CA VAL A 187 18.04 33.94 -55.12
C VAL A 187 17.54 34.01 -53.68
N ALA A 188 17.64 35.19 -53.05
CA ALA A 188 16.96 35.46 -51.78
C ALA A 188 16.37 36.87 -51.76
N LEU A 189 15.12 36.98 -51.32
CA LEU A 189 14.49 38.26 -50.99
C LEU A 189 14.99 38.78 -49.64
N ASP A 190 14.97 40.11 -49.45
CA ASP A 190 14.94 40.70 -48.11
C ASP A 190 13.71 40.16 -47.37
N PRO A 191 13.84 39.64 -46.13
CA PRO A 191 12.69 39.13 -45.38
C PRO A 191 11.54 40.13 -45.25
N ASN A 192 11.84 41.44 -45.32
CA ASN A 192 10.86 42.53 -45.29
C ASN A 192 10.60 43.11 -46.70
N TYR A 193 10.67 42.30 -47.77
CA TYR A 193 10.48 42.76 -49.15
C TYR A 193 9.14 43.46 -49.36
N SER A 194 8.03 42.90 -48.87
CA SER A 194 6.70 43.53 -48.73
C SER A 194 6.77 44.98 -48.21
N LYS A 195 7.40 45.15 -47.04
CA LYS A 195 7.38 46.35 -46.18
C LYS A 195 8.41 47.41 -46.56
N ARG A 196 9.56 47.03 -47.12
CA ARG A 196 10.66 47.96 -47.45
C ARG A 196 10.49 48.54 -48.86
N SER A 197 10.37 49.87 -48.95
CA SER A 197 10.29 50.60 -50.23
C SER A 197 11.47 50.35 -51.18
N SER A 198 12.63 49.98 -50.63
CA SER A 198 13.84 49.61 -51.38
C SER A 198 13.75 48.25 -52.07
N ARG A 199 12.73 47.41 -51.79
CA ARG A 199 12.43 46.14 -52.49
C ARG A 199 13.68 45.34 -52.87
N ARG A 200 14.46 44.95 -51.85
CA ARG A 200 15.80 44.37 -52.05
C ARG A 200 15.76 42.87 -52.28
N LEU A 201 16.61 42.40 -53.19
CA LEU A 201 16.90 40.97 -53.35
C LEU A 201 18.38 40.77 -53.70
N VAL A 202 18.89 39.57 -53.46
CA VAL A 202 20.21 39.13 -53.94
C VAL A 202 20.10 37.91 -54.84
N SER A 203 20.94 37.85 -55.87
CA SER A 203 21.00 36.73 -56.81
C SER A 203 22.42 36.42 -57.26
N GLY A 204 22.64 35.17 -57.67
CA GLY A 204 23.94 34.68 -58.11
C GLY A 204 23.85 33.35 -58.88
N GLY A 205 24.90 33.01 -59.62
CA GLY A 205 24.97 31.77 -60.39
C GLY A 205 26.29 31.63 -61.14
N LEU A 206 26.24 31.20 -62.41
CA LEU A 206 27.39 30.90 -63.27
C LEU A 206 28.21 32.14 -63.72
N SER A 207 27.81 33.34 -63.29
CA SER A 207 28.66 34.55 -63.34
C SER A 207 29.75 34.55 -62.28
N GLY A 208 29.56 33.82 -61.17
CA GLY A 208 30.40 33.89 -59.98
C GLY A 208 30.38 35.26 -59.27
N GLN A 209 29.35 36.07 -59.53
CA GLN A 209 29.10 37.37 -58.91
C GLN A 209 27.80 37.33 -58.12
N LEU A 210 27.85 37.70 -56.84
CA LEU A 210 26.67 37.97 -56.02
C LEU A 210 26.24 39.43 -56.26
N THR A 211 25.00 39.63 -56.69
CA THR A 211 24.47 40.97 -57.04
C THR A 211 23.23 41.27 -56.20
N MET A 212 23.22 42.44 -55.56
CA MET A 212 22.07 42.99 -54.85
C MET A 212 21.31 43.94 -55.78
N HIS A 213 20.00 43.77 -55.88
CA HIS A 213 19.10 44.62 -56.66
C HIS A 213 18.21 45.40 -55.69
N ASP A 214 18.30 46.73 -55.75
CA ASP A 214 17.52 47.67 -54.95
C ASP A 214 16.57 48.47 -55.87
N ARG A 215 15.34 48.74 -55.45
CA ARG A 215 14.45 49.71 -56.10
C ARG A 215 14.81 51.13 -55.61
N GLY A 216 15.51 51.88 -56.46
CA GLY A 216 15.81 53.30 -56.23
C GLY A 216 14.67 54.23 -56.65
N TRP A 217 14.82 55.53 -56.38
CA TRP A 217 13.81 56.55 -56.69
C TRP A 217 13.54 56.72 -58.21
N PHE A 218 14.56 56.55 -59.05
CA PHE A 218 14.44 56.77 -60.51
C PHE A 218 14.65 55.51 -61.37
N SER A 219 15.24 54.45 -60.83
CA SER A 219 15.44 53.15 -61.49
C SER A 219 15.86 52.08 -60.49
N GLY A 220 15.85 50.80 -60.91
CA GLY A 220 16.53 49.74 -60.18
C GLY A 220 18.05 49.96 -60.16
N ARG A 221 18.68 49.68 -59.02
CA ARG A 221 20.13 49.74 -58.81
C ARG A 221 20.66 48.34 -58.60
N GLU A 222 21.53 47.89 -59.49
CA GLU A 222 22.30 46.65 -59.33
C GLU A 222 23.65 46.99 -58.66
N THR A 223 23.99 46.28 -57.58
CA THR A 223 25.25 46.48 -56.85
C THR A 223 25.96 45.13 -56.68
N PRO A 224 27.17 44.92 -57.24
CA PRO A 224 27.95 43.72 -56.99
C PRO A 224 28.41 43.72 -55.53
N LEU A 225 27.98 42.74 -54.74
CA LEU A 225 28.43 42.57 -53.36
C LEU A 225 29.76 41.81 -53.29
N HIS A 226 29.95 40.84 -54.19
CA HIS A 226 31.13 39.97 -54.20
C HIS A 226 31.32 39.28 -55.56
N ALA A 227 32.57 38.97 -55.93
CA ALA A 227 32.92 38.25 -57.16
C ALA A 227 34.27 37.51 -57.05
N GLY A 228 34.52 36.57 -57.95
CA GLY A 228 35.86 35.95 -58.14
C GLY A 228 36.18 34.74 -57.27
N GLU A 229 35.19 34.19 -56.55
CA GLU A 229 35.32 32.97 -55.75
C GLU A 229 34.56 31.76 -56.33
N GLY A 230 34.25 31.81 -57.64
CA GLY A 230 33.55 30.74 -58.36
C GLY A 230 32.02 30.89 -58.35
N THR A 231 31.33 29.87 -58.86
CA THR A 231 29.86 29.82 -59.03
C THR A 231 29.17 30.02 -57.69
N ILE A 232 28.07 30.80 -57.66
CA ILE A 232 27.22 30.91 -56.47
C ILE A 232 26.18 29.78 -56.51
N HIS A 233 26.15 28.93 -55.48
CA HIS A 233 25.32 27.70 -55.46
C HIS A 233 24.06 27.81 -54.58
N ALA A 234 24.12 28.60 -53.50
CA ALA A 234 23.00 28.80 -52.57
C ALA A 234 23.10 30.18 -51.93
N ILE A 235 21.96 30.82 -51.64
CA ILE A 235 21.88 32.10 -50.92
C ILE A 235 20.71 32.01 -49.93
N ARG A 236 20.90 32.41 -48.66
CA ARG A 236 19.82 32.50 -47.67
C ARG A 236 19.95 33.78 -46.86
N TRP A 237 18.89 34.57 -46.82
CA TRP A 237 18.81 35.86 -46.11
C TRP A 237 17.92 35.69 -44.87
N ARG A 238 18.41 36.11 -43.69
CA ARG A 238 17.62 36.21 -42.46
C ARG A 238 17.96 37.49 -41.70
N GLY A 239 16.93 38.26 -41.31
CA GLY A 239 17.12 39.58 -40.71
C GLY A 239 18.00 40.47 -41.60
N ASP A 240 19.04 41.06 -41.02
CA ASP A 240 20.03 41.85 -41.77
C ASP A 240 21.21 41.02 -42.30
N LEU A 241 21.22 39.68 -42.15
CA LEU A 241 22.31 38.79 -42.56
C LEU A 241 22.01 38.02 -43.85
N ILE A 242 23.01 37.98 -44.75
CA ILE A 242 23.01 37.18 -45.97
C ILE A 242 24.14 36.15 -45.89
N ALA A 243 23.79 34.86 -45.98
CA ALA A 243 24.74 33.77 -46.18
C ALA A 243 24.68 33.29 -47.63
N TRP A 244 25.84 33.03 -48.26
CA TRP A 244 25.89 32.39 -49.58
C TRP A 244 27.08 31.44 -49.71
N ALA A 245 26.89 30.38 -50.52
CA ALA A 245 27.90 29.38 -50.82
C ALA A 245 28.46 29.58 -52.23
N ASN A 246 29.78 29.43 -52.40
CA ASN A 246 30.47 29.46 -53.69
C ASN A 246 31.52 28.33 -53.80
N ASP A 247 32.24 28.21 -54.91
CA ASP A 247 33.18 27.08 -55.10
C ASP A 247 34.27 26.96 -54.00
N LYS A 248 34.56 28.03 -53.26
CA LYS A 248 35.56 28.06 -52.16
C LYS A 248 35.01 27.88 -50.75
N GLY A 249 33.76 28.26 -50.47
CA GLY A 249 33.22 28.23 -49.11
C GLY A 249 31.92 29.00 -48.92
N VAL A 250 31.55 29.23 -47.66
CA VAL A 250 30.37 30.01 -47.26
C VAL A 250 30.78 31.37 -46.76
N ASN A 251 30.22 32.42 -47.35
CA ASN A 251 30.42 33.80 -46.94
C ASN A 251 29.20 34.30 -46.17
N ILE A 252 29.41 35.20 -45.20
CA ILE A 252 28.33 35.81 -44.40
C ILE A 252 28.53 37.33 -44.40
N TYR A 253 27.50 38.07 -44.83
CA TYR A 253 27.50 39.52 -45.00
C TYR A 253 26.38 40.16 -44.16
N ASP A 254 26.70 41.26 -43.50
CA ASP A 254 25.76 42.07 -42.74
C ASP A 254 25.35 43.30 -43.57
N THR A 255 24.06 43.38 -43.88
CA THR A 255 23.46 44.44 -44.70
C THR A 255 23.31 45.77 -43.95
N SER A 256 23.38 45.75 -42.61
CA SER A 256 23.33 46.96 -41.77
C SER A 256 24.68 47.68 -41.76
N THR A 257 25.80 46.94 -41.68
CA THR A 257 27.16 47.51 -41.76
C THR A 257 27.73 47.57 -43.18
N GLN A 258 27.10 46.86 -44.12
CA GLN A 258 27.55 46.66 -45.50
C GLN A 258 28.92 45.98 -45.60
N GLN A 259 29.17 44.99 -44.74
CA GLN A 259 30.47 44.28 -44.67
C GLN A 259 30.30 42.76 -44.60
N ARG A 260 31.28 42.05 -45.18
CA ARG A 260 31.45 40.60 -44.96
C ARG A 260 31.99 40.39 -43.54
N ILE A 261 31.20 39.74 -42.68
CA ILE A 261 31.52 39.51 -41.27
C ILE A 261 32.27 38.18 -41.04
N SER A 262 32.12 37.20 -41.94
CA SER A 262 32.88 35.95 -41.87
C SER A 262 32.96 35.23 -43.23
N PHE A 263 33.96 34.36 -43.36
CA PHE A 263 34.11 33.38 -44.42
C PHE A 263 34.47 32.04 -43.78
N ILE A 264 33.76 30.97 -44.17
CA ILE A 264 33.90 29.62 -43.65
C ILE A 264 34.37 28.75 -44.82
N ASP A 265 35.62 28.28 -44.74
CA ASP A 265 36.24 27.46 -45.78
C ASP A 265 35.42 26.19 -46.08
N ARG A 266 35.35 25.81 -47.35
CA ARG A 266 34.93 24.46 -47.76
C ARG A 266 35.96 23.44 -47.25
N PRO A 267 35.55 22.25 -46.77
CA PRO A 267 36.50 21.24 -46.27
C PRO A 267 37.51 20.82 -47.35
N LYS A 268 38.73 20.47 -46.91
CA LYS A 268 39.78 20.01 -47.82
C LYS A 268 39.41 18.62 -48.34
N GLY A 269 39.56 18.40 -49.64
CA GLY A 269 39.21 17.12 -50.28
C GLY A 269 37.74 16.95 -50.66
N SER A 270 36.83 17.87 -50.30
CA SER A 270 35.41 17.73 -50.64
C SER A 270 35.17 17.59 -52.16
N PRO A 271 34.28 16.68 -52.60
CA PRO A 271 33.93 16.50 -54.00
C PRO A 271 33.26 17.75 -54.59
N ARG A 272 33.21 17.86 -55.92
CA ARG A 272 32.84 19.10 -56.64
C ARG A 272 31.50 19.69 -56.16
N ALA A 273 31.48 21.00 -55.93
CA ALA A 273 30.33 21.73 -55.39
C ALA A 273 29.07 21.72 -56.30
N ASP A 274 29.22 21.47 -57.60
CA ASP A 274 28.09 21.36 -58.54
C ASP A 274 27.40 19.99 -58.52
N LEU A 275 28.08 18.96 -58.01
CA LEU A 275 27.54 17.63 -57.70
C LEU A 275 27.04 17.57 -56.25
N TYR A 276 27.85 18.08 -55.31
CA TYR A 276 27.58 18.12 -53.88
C TYR A 276 27.41 19.57 -53.43
N ARG A 277 26.19 20.08 -53.64
CA ARG A 277 25.80 21.45 -53.30
C ARG A 277 25.91 21.71 -51.79
N CYS A 278 26.13 22.96 -51.43
CA CYS A 278 26.01 23.39 -50.04
C CYS A 278 24.53 23.59 -49.66
N CYS A 279 24.09 22.94 -48.59
CA CYS A 279 22.82 23.19 -47.94
C CYS A 279 23.00 24.29 -46.89
N LEU A 280 22.28 25.40 -47.03
CA LEU A 280 22.28 26.52 -46.06
C LEU A 280 20.90 26.65 -45.41
N HIS A 281 20.86 26.75 -44.08
CA HIS A 281 19.61 27.00 -43.35
C HIS A 281 19.85 27.87 -42.12
N TRP A 282 19.07 28.93 -41.92
CA TRP A 282 19.15 29.78 -40.72
C TRP A 282 18.16 29.31 -39.65
N LYS A 283 18.63 28.64 -38.59
CA LYS A 283 17.77 28.23 -37.46
C LYS A 283 17.15 29.44 -36.76
N ASN A 284 17.97 30.44 -36.47
CA ASN A 284 17.57 31.73 -35.92
C ASN A 284 18.56 32.81 -36.38
N ASP A 285 18.36 34.05 -35.96
CA ASP A 285 19.16 35.20 -36.40
C ASP A 285 20.64 35.12 -36.02
N ASN A 286 21.01 34.18 -35.13
CA ASN A 286 22.36 33.97 -34.63
C ASN A 286 22.94 32.58 -34.98
N VAL A 287 22.20 31.69 -35.64
CA VAL A 287 22.63 30.30 -35.91
C VAL A 287 22.38 29.94 -37.37
N LEU A 288 23.47 29.86 -38.14
CA LEU A 288 23.51 29.35 -39.50
C LEU A 288 23.95 27.88 -39.48
N LEU A 289 23.19 27.04 -40.17
CA LEU A 289 23.50 25.65 -40.42
C LEU A 289 24.03 25.49 -41.84
N ILE A 290 25.11 24.73 -41.99
CA ILE A 290 25.84 24.52 -43.25
C ILE A 290 26.08 23.02 -43.41
N GLY A 291 25.41 22.38 -44.36
CA GLY A 291 25.77 21.04 -44.83
C GLY A 291 26.57 21.15 -46.12
N TRP A 292 27.68 20.42 -46.24
CA TRP A 292 28.43 20.35 -47.51
C TRP A 292 29.17 19.03 -47.65
N ALA A 293 28.83 18.27 -48.69
CA ALA A 293 29.34 16.91 -48.86
C ALA A 293 29.05 16.10 -47.58
N ASP A 294 30.05 15.51 -46.96
CA ASP A 294 29.97 14.75 -45.71
C ASP A 294 29.99 15.62 -44.44
N THR A 295 30.24 16.93 -44.55
CA THR A 295 30.58 17.79 -43.41
C THR A 295 29.42 18.70 -43.00
N VAL A 296 29.06 18.68 -41.72
CA VAL A 296 28.15 19.65 -41.09
C VAL A 296 28.96 20.72 -40.35
N LYS A 297 28.65 21.99 -40.57
CA LYS A 297 29.16 23.13 -39.79
C LYS A 297 28.00 23.95 -39.22
N ILE A 298 28.09 24.29 -37.95
CA ILE A 298 27.12 25.10 -37.21
C ILE A 298 27.78 26.43 -36.87
N GLY A 299 27.42 27.49 -37.58
CA GLY A 299 27.94 28.84 -37.41
C GLY A 299 27.12 29.65 -36.40
N PHE A 300 27.72 29.94 -35.25
CA PHE A 300 27.18 30.82 -34.21
C PHE A 300 27.65 32.25 -34.44
N VAL A 301 26.74 33.12 -34.88
CA VAL A 301 26.99 34.56 -35.01
C VAL A 301 27.05 35.18 -33.62
N LYS A 302 28.18 35.78 -33.27
CA LYS A 302 28.41 36.44 -31.98
C LYS A 302 28.76 37.91 -32.18
N PRO A 303 28.36 38.81 -31.24
CA PRO A 303 28.85 40.18 -31.22
C PRO A 303 30.35 40.20 -30.90
N GLN A 304 31.12 40.99 -31.65
CA GLN A 304 32.54 41.18 -31.44
C GLN A 304 32.88 42.67 -31.50
N MET A 305 33.71 43.15 -30.57
CA MET A 305 34.24 44.52 -30.65
C MET A 305 35.52 44.51 -31.48
N VAL A 306 35.50 45.18 -32.64
CA VAL A 306 36.67 45.36 -33.51
C VAL A 306 36.98 46.85 -33.58
N ASN A 307 38.18 47.24 -33.13
CA ASN A 307 38.61 48.64 -33.03
C ASN A 307 37.62 49.56 -32.26
N GLY A 308 36.90 49.00 -31.28
CA GLY A 308 35.91 49.73 -30.47
C GLY A 308 34.54 49.94 -31.14
N LEU A 309 34.34 49.41 -32.36
CA LEU A 309 33.04 49.39 -33.03
C LEU A 309 32.35 48.02 -32.84
N PRO A 310 31.01 47.99 -32.67
CA PRO A 310 30.26 46.75 -32.65
C PRO A 310 30.27 46.12 -34.04
N ASN A 311 30.83 44.91 -34.12
CA ASN A 311 30.84 44.05 -35.29
C ASN A 311 30.24 42.68 -34.93
N LYS A 312 30.17 41.77 -35.89
CA LYS A 312 29.81 40.36 -35.67
C LYS A 312 30.96 39.47 -36.15
N CYS A 313 31.17 38.36 -35.47
CA CYS A 313 31.99 37.25 -35.95
C CYS A 313 31.18 35.96 -35.94
N VAL A 314 31.72 34.89 -36.52
CA VAL A 314 31.06 33.58 -36.52
C VAL A 314 32.03 32.52 -36.03
N GLU A 315 31.69 31.87 -34.93
CA GLU A 315 32.36 30.66 -34.44
C GLU A 315 31.67 29.43 -35.02
N THR A 316 32.43 28.39 -35.37
CA THR A 316 31.89 27.17 -36.00
C THR A 316 32.16 25.92 -35.20
N VAL A 317 31.11 25.15 -34.88
CA VAL A 317 31.23 23.74 -34.52
C VAL A 317 31.17 22.92 -35.80
N VAL A 318 31.98 21.85 -35.92
CA VAL A 318 32.12 21.05 -37.15
C VAL A 318 32.13 19.56 -36.78
N PHE A 319 31.40 18.76 -37.55
CA PHE A 319 31.48 17.30 -37.54
C PHE A 319 31.28 16.74 -38.96
N GLN A 320 31.60 15.46 -39.14
CA GLN A 320 31.57 14.77 -40.43
C GLN A 320 30.78 13.46 -40.30
N LEU A 321 30.03 13.10 -41.34
CA LEU A 321 29.31 11.84 -41.46
C LEU A 321 30.19 10.81 -42.17
N SER A 322 30.31 9.61 -41.61
CA SER A 322 31.05 8.51 -42.23
C SER A 322 30.29 7.95 -43.44
N ASP A 323 30.94 7.89 -44.60
CA ASP A 323 30.44 7.26 -45.84
C ASP A 323 29.02 7.69 -46.30
N GLN A 324 28.66 8.95 -46.01
CA GLN A 324 27.38 9.55 -46.38
C GLN A 324 27.52 11.04 -46.74
N PHE A 325 26.79 11.49 -47.76
CA PHE A 325 26.72 12.86 -48.21
C PHE A 325 25.40 13.54 -47.84
N ILE A 326 25.47 14.79 -47.41
CA ILE A 326 24.33 15.62 -47.00
C ILE A 326 23.62 16.14 -48.25
N SER A 327 22.36 15.75 -48.41
CA SER A 327 21.44 16.24 -49.45
C SER A 327 20.54 17.38 -48.96
N GLY A 328 20.36 17.49 -47.65
CA GLY A 328 19.59 18.55 -47.00
C GLY A 328 19.78 18.55 -45.49
N LEU A 329 19.56 19.71 -44.85
CA LEU A 329 19.81 19.90 -43.43
C LEU A 329 18.90 20.97 -42.84
N CYS A 330 18.23 20.66 -41.72
CA CYS A 330 17.25 21.52 -41.05
C CYS A 330 17.40 21.46 -39.51
N PRO A 331 17.00 22.51 -38.78
CA PRO A 331 16.89 22.46 -37.33
C PRO A 331 15.70 21.59 -36.89
N PHE A 332 15.84 20.90 -35.76
CA PHE A 332 14.71 20.26 -35.08
C PHE A 332 14.90 20.45 -33.56
N GLY A 333 14.16 21.36 -32.92
CA GLY A 333 14.40 21.72 -31.52
C GLY A 333 15.86 22.10 -31.23
N ASN A 334 16.56 21.27 -30.45
CA ASN A 334 18.00 21.41 -30.12
C ASN A 334 18.94 20.49 -30.92
N ILE A 335 18.39 19.72 -31.85
CA ILE A 335 19.10 18.74 -32.68
C ILE A 335 18.98 19.12 -34.17
N LEU A 336 19.51 18.28 -35.06
CA LEU A 336 19.51 18.48 -36.50
C LEU A 336 18.78 17.34 -37.20
N ALA A 337 17.91 17.70 -38.14
CA ALA A 337 17.42 16.79 -39.16
C ALA A 337 18.35 16.85 -40.36
N VAL A 338 18.92 15.70 -40.74
CA VAL A 338 19.90 15.56 -41.82
C VAL A 338 19.39 14.53 -42.81
N LEU A 339 19.19 14.94 -44.06
CA LEU A 339 18.90 14.04 -45.15
C LEU A 339 20.23 13.63 -45.78
N SER A 340 20.56 12.36 -45.67
CA SER A 340 21.84 11.79 -46.08
C SER A 340 21.68 10.79 -47.22
N TYR A 341 22.74 10.63 -48.01
CA TYR A 341 22.78 9.80 -49.20
C TYR A 341 24.15 9.12 -49.30
N ARG A 342 24.17 7.79 -49.42
CA ARG A 342 25.39 7.02 -49.69
C ARG A 342 25.58 6.86 -51.20
N GLU A 343 26.78 7.10 -51.71
CA GLU A 343 27.10 6.84 -53.12
C GLU A 343 26.90 5.35 -53.46
N PRO A 344 26.44 4.99 -54.68
CA PRO A 344 26.24 3.60 -55.06
C PRO A 344 27.55 2.81 -55.02
N GLN A 345 27.54 1.65 -54.36
CA GLN A 345 28.69 0.75 -54.36
C GLN A 345 28.79 -0.01 -55.68
N LEU A 346 29.99 -0.21 -56.20
CA LEU A 346 30.22 -1.00 -57.40
C LEU A 346 30.49 -2.45 -57.02
N VAL A 347 29.72 -3.40 -57.55
CA VAL A 347 29.96 -4.84 -57.39
C VAL A 347 30.37 -5.50 -58.71
N ASN A 348 31.19 -6.53 -58.65
CA ASN A 348 31.50 -7.35 -59.83
C ASN A 348 30.36 -8.34 -60.14
N ALA A 349 30.50 -9.09 -61.24
CA ALA A 349 29.55 -10.14 -61.63
C ALA A 349 29.40 -11.29 -60.61
N ALA A 350 30.28 -11.37 -59.60
CA ALA A 350 30.24 -12.32 -58.49
C ALA A 350 29.77 -11.67 -57.16
N GLY A 351 29.15 -10.49 -57.22
CA GLY A 351 28.60 -9.78 -56.04
C GLY A 351 29.63 -9.12 -55.13
N ARG A 352 30.93 -9.27 -55.37
CA ARG A 352 31.99 -8.70 -54.52
C ARG A 352 32.17 -7.22 -54.82
N VAL A 353 32.21 -6.39 -53.77
CA VAL A 353 32.45 -4.94 -53.87
C VAL A 353 33.82 -4.68 -54.49
N ILE A 354 33.82 -3.98 -55.63
CA ILE A 354 35.00 -3.39 -56.26
C ILE A 354 35.09 -1.96 -55.75
N SER A 355 36.07 -1.67 -54.90
CA SER A 355 36.15 -0.39 -54.17
C SER A 355 36.08 0.83 -55.09
N SER A 356 34.98 1.58 -55.00
CA SER A 356 34.97 3.02 -55.32
C SER A 356 35.43 3.77 -54.09
N GLY A 357 36.67 4.25 -54.08
CA GLY A 357 37.09 5.27 -53.10
C GLY A 357 36.20 6.52 -53.22
N PRO A 358 35.93 7.24 -52.12
CA PRO A 358 35.04 8.40 -52.14
C PRO A 358 35.56 9.46 -53.11
N GLY A 359 34.66 9.96 -53.99
CA GLY A 359 34.97 11.07 -54.91
C GLY A 359 35.04 10.73 -56.40
N GLY A 360 34.72 9.50 -56.82
CA GLY A 360 34.56 9.17 -58.24
C GLY A 360 33.35 9.87 -58.90
N GLY A 361 32.29 10.10 -58.14
CA GLY A 361 31.04 10.71 -58.61
C GLY A 361 30.33 9.91 -59.72
N PRO A 362 29.22 10.45 -60.29
CA PRO A 362 28.42 9.75 -61.29
C PRO A 362 29.21 9.33 -62.55
N ALA A 363 30.30 10.04 -62.87
CA ALA A 363 31.14 9.74 -64.02
C ALA A 363 32.01 8.48 -63.81
N ALA A 364 32.56 8.26 -62.61
CA ALA A 364 33.31 7.04 -62.31
C ALA A 364 32.38 5.83 -62.18
N VAL A 365 31.21 6.00 -61.55
CA VAL A 365 30.17 4.96 -61.49
C VAL A 365 29.75 4.54 -62.91
N ALA A 366 29.47 5.50 -63.80
CA ALA A 366 29.15 5.20 -65.21
C ALA A 366 30.32 4.60 -66.01
N ALA A 367 31.57 4.92 -65.68
CA ALA A 367 32.74 4.32 -66.30
C ALA A 367 32.96 2.86 -65.86
N ALA A 368 32.81 2.57 -64.57
CA ALA A 368 32.87 1.22 -64.04
C ALA A 368 31.69 0.35 -64.50
N ALA A 369 30.49 0.93 -64.63
CA ALA A 369 29.33 0.25 -65.20
C ALA A 369 29.60 -0.21 -66.64
N ARG A 370 30.26 0.61 -67.45
CA ARG A 370 30.72 0.23 -68.81
C ARG A 370 31.82 -0.83 -68.80
N ALA A 371 32.54 -1.00 -67.69
CA ALA A 371 33.54 -2.04 -67.49
C ALA A 371 32.96 -3.34 -66.90
N GLY A 372 31.63 -3.44 -66.75
CA GLY A 372 30.94 -4.67 -66.31
C GLY A 372 30.66 -4.75 -64.81
N ALA A 373 30.92 -3.69 -64.03
CA ALA A 373 30.46 -3.61 -62.65
C ALA A 373 28.96 -3.21 -62.59
N GLN A 374 28.23 -3.67 -61.58
CA GLN A 374 26.87 -3.23 -61.31
C GLN A 374 26.86 -2.20 -60.16
N PRO A 375 26.19 -1.04 -60.30
CA PRO A 375 26.02 -0.10 -59.20
C PRO A 375 24.84 -0.51 -58.30
N VAL A 376 25.13 -0.78 -57.03
CA VAL A 376 24.12 -0.99 -55.98
C VAL A 376 23.83 0.36 -55.32
N ALA A 377 22.67 0.94 -55.65
CA ALA A 377 22.22 2.20 -55.07
C ALA A 377 21.61 1.98 -53.68
N HIS A 378 21.84 2.92 -52.77
CA HIS A 378 21.23 2.94 -51.44
C HIS A 378 20.09 3.95 -51.38
N ARG A 379 19.06 3.64 -50.59
CA ARG A 379 17.99 4.59 -50.26
C ARG A 379 18.56 5.70 -49.35
N PRO A 380 18.12 6.96 -49.49
CA PRO A 380 18.57 8.02 -48.59
C PRO A 380 17.98 7.82 -47.18
N GLU A 381 18.72 8.28 -46.17
CA GLU A 381 18.33 8.18 -44.76
C GLU A 381 17.97 9.57 -44.22
N MET A 382 16.87 9.62 -43.45
CA MET A 382 16.54 10.76 -42.59
C MET A 382 17.14 10.50 -41.21
N ARG A 383 18.14 11.30 -40.83
CA ARG A 383 18.91 11.13 -39.59
C ARG A 383 18.65 12.29 -38.64
N LEU A 384 18.41 11.98 -37.37
CA LEU A 384 18.34 12.95 -36.28
C LEU A 384 19.64 12.88 -35.48
N VAL A 385 20.39 13.98 -35.40
CA VAL A 385 21.70 14.02 -34.74
C VAL A 385 21.86 15.26 -33.85
N THR A 386 22.60 15.14 -32.75
CA THR A 386 22.96 16.28 -31.92
C THR A 386 24.02 17.17 -32.58
N TYR A 387 24.29 18.35 -32.00
CA TYR A 387 25.35 19.24 -32.47
C TYR A 387 26.77 18.68 -32.24
N ARG A 388 26.88 17.49 -31.64
CA ARG A 388 28.12 16.73 -31.39
C ARG A 388 28.27 15.50 -32.28
N ASN A 389 27.35 15.28 -33.23
CA ASN A 389 27.26 14.05 -34.03
C ASN A 389 26.87 12.80 -33.24
N GLU A 390 26.16 12.96 -32.10
CA GLU A 390 25.52 11.83 -31.43
C GLU A 390 24.21 11.52 -32.17
N GLU A 391 24.00 10.28 -32.59
CA GLU A 391 22.80 9.84 -33.31
C GLU A 391 21.62 9.60 -32.35
N ILE A 392 20.42 9.95 -32.81
CA ILE A 392 19.16 9.80 -32.05
C ILE A 392 18.15 8.92 -32.79
N SER A 393 18.25 8.86 -34.12
CA SER A 393 17.53 7.91 -34.98
C SER A 393 18.00 8.06 -36.42
N ALA A 394 18.13 6.96 -37.16
CA ALA A 394 18.18 6.96 -38.63
C ALA A 394 17.01 6.15 -39.20
N ASN A 395 16.31 6.71 -40.19
CA ASN A 395 15.25 6.01 -40.91
C ASN A 395 15.55 5.97 -42.40
N ILE A 396 15.59 4.76 -42.97
CA ILE A 396 15.72 4.55 -44.41
C ILE A 396 14.42 4.96 -45.10
N LEU A 397 14.50 5.89 -46.06
CA LEU A 397 13.31 6.42 -46.73
C LEU A 397 12.85 5.53 -47.87
N SER A 398 11.58 5.14 -47.84
CA SER A 398 10.92 4.40 -48.92
C SER A 398 10.50 5.31 -50.08
N LEU A 399 11.49 5.86 -50.79
CA LEU A 399 11.32 6.61 -52.02
C LEU A 399 11.34 5.68 -53.25
N SER A 400 10.70 6.14 -54.32
CA SER A 400 10.58 5.47 -55.62
C SER A 400 11.70 5.93 -56.56
N ASN A 401 12.23 5.02 -57.38
CA ASN A 401 13.32 5.28 -58.34
C ASN A 401 14.58 5.90 -57.71
N TYR A 402 14.87 5.58 -56.44
CA TYR A 402 16.07 6.07 -55.75
C TYR A 402 17.36 5.60 -56.43
N GLU A 403 17.29 4.51 -57.19
CA GLU A 403 18.35 3.96 -58.03
C GLU A 403 18.80 4.93 -59.14
N GLU A 404 17.92 5.83 -59.60
CA GLU A 404 18.21 6.83 -60.63
C GLU A 404 18.75 8.15 -60.05
N TYR A 405 18.76 8.29 -58.72
CA TYR A 405 18.97 9.57 -58.03
C TYR A 405 20.34 9.68 -57.36
N THR A 406 20.77 10.93 -57.20
CA THR A 406 22.05 11.31 -56.56
C THR A 406 21.78 12.24 -55.38
N ALA A 407 22.79 12.53 -54.55
CA ALA A 407 22.67 13.49 -53.45
C ALA A 407 22.07 14.86 -53.85
N LYS A 408 22.23 15.28 -55.11
CA LYS A 408 21.64 16.53 -55.64
C LYS A 408 20.14 16.43 -55.94
N SER A 409 19.64 15.23 -56.23
CA SER A 409 18.23 14.97 -56.55
C SER A 409 17.30 15.07 -55.35
N TYR A 410 17.84 15.11 -54.13
CA TYR A 410 17.10 15.15 -52.88
C TYR A 410 17.23 16.50 -52.17
N HIS A 411 16.14 17.00 -51.63
CA HIS A 411 16.08 18.25 -50.85
C HIS A 411 15.41 17.99 -49.50
N LEU A 412 15.94 18.55 -48.42
CA LEU A 412 15.27 18.66 -47.12
C LEU A 412 14.96 20.12 -46.83
N LEU A 413 13.71 20.39 -46.46
CA LEU A 413 13.21 21.69 -46.02
C LEU A 413 12.36 21.47 -44.76
N CYS A 414 12.29 22.45 -43.86
CA CYS A 414 11.38 22.43 -42.72
C CYS A 414 10.32 23.53 -42.85
N SER A 415 9.17 23.32 -42.25
CA SER A 415 8.17 24.37 -42.06
C SER A 415 8.70 25.41 -41.06
N PRO A 416 8.42 26.72 -41.24
CA PRO A 416 8.78 27.73 -40.24
C PRO A 416 7.87 27.74 -39.01
N SER A 417 6.63 27.25 -39.15
CA SER A 417 5.56 27.31 -38.14
C SER A 417 5.22 25.97 -37.48
N GLU A 418 5.69 24.86 -38.05
CA GLU A 418 5.42 23.49 -37.60
C GLU A 418 6.73 22.71 -37.58
N ASP A 419 6.87 21.71 -36.71
CA ASP A 419 8.02 20.79 -36.69
C ASP A 419 7.98 19.75 -37.85
N ALA A 420 7.45 20.15 -39.00
CA ALA A 420 7.29 19.32 -40.19
C ALA A 420 8.46 19.48 -41.18
N PHE A 421 8.91 18.39 -41.76
CA PHE A 421 9.95 18.34 -42.79
C PHE A 421 9.39 17.89 -44.14
N TYR A 422 9.78 18.57 -45.21
CA TYR A 422 9.46 18.24 -46.59
C TYR A 422 10.72 17.69 -47.26
N ILE A 423 10.69 16.39 -47.55
CA ILE A 423 11.72 15.66 -48.27
C ILE A 423 11.27 15.53 -49.72
N MET A 424 11.91 16.26 -50.63
CA MET A 424 11.57 16.24 -52.06
C MET A 424 12.59 15.44 -52.86
N SER A 425 12.11 14.50 -53.68
CA SER A 425 12.84 13.93 -54.83
C SER A 425 12.34 14.57 -56.14
N GLN A 426 12.89 14.16 -57.28
CA GLN A 426 12.43 14.66 -58.59
C GLN A 426 10.97 14.29 -58.93
N ARG A 427 10.40 13.27 -58.28
CA ARG A 427 9.09 12.66 -58.62
C ARG A 427 8.08 12.59 -57.47
N GLU A 428 8.50 12.77 -56.23
CA GLU A 428 7.59 12.74 -55.08
C GLU A 428 8.08 13.67 -53.95
N ILE A 429 7.16 14.00 -53.05
CA ILE A 429 7.46 14.74 -51.82
C ILE A 429 6.95 13.88 -50.66
N ILE A 430 7.81 13.61 -49.68
CA ILE A 430 7.44 13.01 -48.39
C ILE A 430 7.41 14.11 -47.34
N VAL A 431 6.34 14.15 -46.55
CA VAL A 431 6.28 14.93 -45.32
C VAL A 431 6.64 14.02 -44.15
N ALA A 432 7.65 14.41 -43.37
CA ALA A 432 7.97 13.81 -42.09
C ALA A 432 7.48 14.75 -40.96
N THR A 433 6.81 14.21 -39.96
CA THR A 433 6.35 14.96 -38.77
C THR A 433 6.74 14.21 -37.50
N PRO A 434 6.84 14.86 -36.33
CA PRO A 434 7.15 14.18 -35.08
C PRO A 434 6.04 13.20 -34.74
N CYS A 435 6.40 12.05 -34.17
CA CYS A 435 5.41 11.13 -33.62
C CYS A 435 4.71 11.78 -32.41
N ASP A 436 3.38 11.68 -32.39
CA ASP A 436 2.57 12.13 -31.26
C ASP A 436 2.35 10.99 -30.24
N LEU A 437 1.72 11.31 -29.10
CA LEU A 437 1.49 10.31 -28.04
C LEU A 437 0.54 9.19 -28.49
N ASP A 438 -0.40 9.45 -29.42
CA ASP A 438 -1.25 8.41 -30.01
C ASP A 438 -0.41 7.47 -30.89
N ASP A 439 0.50 8.00 -31.72
CA ASP A 439 1.41 7.18 -32.54
C ASP A 439 2.28 6.27 -31.66
N ARG A 440 2.85 6.82 -30.58
CA ARG A 440 3.67 6.08 -29.61
C ARG A 440 2.91 4.94 -28.94
N VAL A 441 1.68 5.21 -28.48
CA VAL A 441 0.83 4.22 -27.81
C VAL A 441 0.39 3.13 -28.80
N LEU A 442 0.07 3.50 -30.05
CA LEU A 442 -0.24 2.53 -31.11
C LEU A 442 0.96 1.65 -31.43
N TRP A 443 2.17 2.22 -31.56
CA TRP A 443 3.39 1.45 -31.79
C TRP A 443 3.65 0.43 -30.68
N LEU A 444 3.52 0.81 -29.40
CA LEU A 444 3.63 -0.11 -28.27
C LEU A 444 2.56 -1.23 -28.32
N VAL A 445 1.32 -0.91 -28.69
CA VAL A 445 0.23 -1.89 -28.83
C VAL A 445 0.51 -2.90 -29.94
N ASP A 446 1.04 -2.45 -31.08
CA ASP A 446 1.36 -3.30 -32.23
C ASP A 446 2.52 -4.27 -31.93
N ARG A 447 3.42 -3.93 -30.98
CA ARG A 447 4.50 -4.81 -30.46
C ARG A 447 4.08 -5.61 -29.22
N CYS A 448 2.79 -5.71 -28.91
CA CYS A 448 2.27 -6.36 -27.70
C CYS A 448 2.81 -5.80 -26.36
N ARG A 449 3.45 -4.62 -26.33
CA ARG A 449 3.96 -3.93 -25.14
C ARG A 449 2.84 -3.19 -24.38
N PHE A 450 1.76 -3.92 -24.09
CA PHE A 450 0.52 -3.38 -23.54
C PHE A 450 0.69 -2.68 -22.19
N GLU A 451 1.59 -3.15 -21.32
CA GLU A 451 1.77 -2.57 -19.98
C GLU A 451 2.45 -1.19 -20.05
N ASP A 452 3.37 -0.98 -20.98
CA ASP A 452 3.96 0.34 -21.25
C ASP A 452 2.92 1.28 -21.91
N ALA A 453 2.13 0.76 -22.86
CA ALA A 453 1.04 1.50 -23.50
C ALA A 453 -0.01 1.97 -22.48
N LEU A 454 -0.43 1.08 -21.58
CA LEU A 454 -1.35 1.41 -20.48
C LEU A 454 -0.74 2.42 -19.51
N ARG A 455 0.54 2.31 -19.17
CA ARG A 455 1.22 3.27 -18.29
C ARG A 455 1.19 4.70 -18.85
N ILE A 456 1.31 4.85 -20.17
CA ILE A 456 1.17 6.15 -20.85
C ILE A 456 -0.29 6.61 -20.89
N ALA A 457 -1.21 5.71 -21.26
CA ALA A 457 -2.63 6.01 -21.43
C ALA A 457 -3.37 6.32 -20.11
N GLU A 458 -2.94 5.74 -18.98
CA GLU A 458 -3.49 6.00 -17.64
C GLU A 458 -2.80 7.16 -16.90
N ALA A 459 -1.73 7.74 -17.45
CA ALA A 459 -1.00 8.83 -16.80
C ALA A 459 -1.84 10.12 -16.69
N PRO A 460 -1.76 10.85 -15.56
CA PRO A 460 -2.59 12.02 -15.32
C PRO A 460 -2.24 13.17 -16.26
N GLY A 461 -3.22 13.59 -17.07
CA GLY A 461 -3.07 14.66 -18.06
C GLY A 461 -2.78 14.19 -19.48
N THR A 462 -2.60 12.89 -19.72
CA THR A 462 -2.54 12.35 -21.09
C THR A 462 -3.90 12.50 -21.77
N LEU A 463 -3.90 13.00 -23.01
CA LEU A 463 -5.05 13.01 -23.91
C LEU A 463 -4.67 12.21 -25.16
N LEU A 464 -5.32 11.07 -25.34
CA LEU A 464 -5.26 10.25 -26.55
C LEU A 464 -6.54 10.48 -27.36
N TYR A 465 -6.41 10.62 -28.67
CA TYR A 465 -7.50 10.93 -29.59
C TYR A 465 -7.92 9.73 -30.45
N ARG A 466 -7.04 8.75 -30.66
CA ARG A 466 -7.27 7.59 -31.54
C ARG A 466 -7.58 6.31 -30.78
N THR A 467 -7.14 6.19 -29.53
CA THR A 467 -7.36 5.02 -28.68
C THR A 467 -7.65 5.43 -27.24
N THR A 468 -8.35 4.58 -26.47
CA THR A 468 -8.53 4.78 -25.03
C THR A 468 -7.81 3.71 -24.22
N ALA A 469 -7.51 4.00 -22.95
CA ALA A 469 -6.96 3.02 -22.01
C ALA A 469 -7.85 1.76 -21.87
N LEU A 470 -9.17 1.88 -22.10
CA LEU A 470 -10.09 0.75 -22.10
C LEU A 470 -9.87 -0.15 -23.33
N ASP A 471 -9.67 0.42 -24.52
CA ASP A 471 -9.42 -0.36 -25.74
C ASP A 471 -8.08 -1.11 -25.65
N ILE A 472 -7.04 -0.42 -25.19
CA ILE A 472 -5.69 -0.98 -24.98
C ILE A 472 -5.75 -2.12 -23.95
N GLY A 473 -6.40 -1.89 -22.81
CA GLY A 473 -6.53 -2.91 -21.77
C GLY A 473 -7.42 -4.08 -22.17
N THR A 474 -8.42 -3.86 -23.04
CA THR A 474 -9.25 -4.95 -23.59
C THR A 474 -8.42 -5.83 -24.51
N LYS A 475 -7.61 -5.25 -25.40
CA LYS A 475 -6.62 -6.00 -26.20
C LYS A 475 -5.62 -6.76 -25.33
N TYR A 476 -5.13 -6.14 -24.25
CA TYR A 476 -4.19 -6.77 -23.32
C TYR A 476 -4.77 -8.02 -22.66
N ILE A 477 -6.01 -7.97 -22.15
CA ILE A 477 -6.65 -9.14 -21.53
C ILE A 477 -6.86 -10.24 -22.58
N ILE A 478 -7.24 -9.90 -23.82
CA ILE A 478 -7.37 -10.87 -24.92
C ILE A 478 -6.02 -11.55 -25.21
N TYR A 479 -4.95 -10.77 -25.38
CA TYR A 479 -3.60 -11.29 -25.58
C TYR A 479 -3.14 -12.23 -24.44
N LEU A 480 -3.41 -11.87 -23.17
CA LEU A 480 -3.08 -12.75 -22.04
C LEU A 480 -3.91 -14.04 -22.01
N LEU A 481 -5.16 -14.01 -22.49
CA LEU A 481 -6.02 -15.20 -22.61
C LEU A 481 -5.59 -16.12 -23.75
N GLU A 482 -5.16 -15.57 -24.88
CA GLU A 482 -4.67 -16.31 -26.04
C GLU A 482 -3.34 -17.02 -25.74
N ASN A 483 -2.44 -16.37 -24.97
CA ASN A 483 -1.17 -16.95 -24.51
C ASN A 483 -1.29 -17.78 -23.21
N GLY A 484 -2.49 -18.20 -22.80
CA GLY A 484 -2.70 -19.08 -21.63
C GLY A 484 -2.39 -18.46 -20.25
N ARG A 485 -2.08 -17.17 -20.16
CA ARG A 485 -1.72 -16.45 -18.91
C ARG A 485 -2.95 -16.03 -18.10
N PHE A 486 -3.84 -16.99 -17.81
CA PHE A 486 -5.17 -16.77 -17.23
C PHE A 486 -5.16 -16.02 -15.88
N LYS A 487 -4.17 -16.28 -15.01
CA LYS A 487 -4.06 -15.60 -13.69
C LYS A 487 -3.79 -14.10 -13.84
N GLU A 488 -2.96 -13.72 -14.81
CA GLU A 488 -2.62 -12.32 -15.08
C GLU A 488 -3.76 -11.61 -15.80
N ALA A 489 -4.41 -12.27 -16.77
CA ALA A 489 -5.62 -11.79 -17.42
C ALA A 489 -6.70 -11.45 -16.37
N ALA A 490 -6.91 -12.35 -15.40
CA ALA A 490 -7.87 -12.16 -14.31
C ALA A 490 -7.51 -10.98 -13.38
N ALA A 491 -6.22 -10.83 -13.05
CA ALA A 491 -5.74 -9.70 -12.24
C ALA A 491 -5.83 -8.34 -12.98
N ALA A 492 -5.73 -8.34 -14.31
CA ALA A 492 -5.90 -7.15 -15.14
C ALA A 492 -7.36 -6.70 -15.25
N CYS A 493 -8.34 -7.61 -15.16
CA CYS A 493 -9.77 -7.30 -15.30
C CYS A 493 -10.26 -6.16 -14.38
N PRO A 494 -10.03 -6.15 -13.05
CA PRO A 494 -10.41 -5.02 -12.18
C PRO A 494 -9.85 -3.66 -12.61
N ARG A 495 -8.57 -3.63 -13.04
CA ARG A 495 -7.92 -2.38 -13.48
C ARG A 495 -8.53 -1.88 -14.78
N VAL A 496 -8.74 -2.75 -15.77
CA VAL A 496 -9.19 -2.33 -17.11
C VAL A 496 -10.69 -2.09 -17.16
N LEU A 497 -11.49 -3.08 -16.73
CA LEU A 497 -12.93 -3.12 -16.99
C LEU A 497 -13.70 -2.12 -16.12
N LYS A 498 -13.16 -1.79 -14.92
CA LYS A 498 -13.71 -0.81 -13.98
C LYS A 498 -15.22 -1.03 -13.79
N THR A 499 -16.06 -0.08 -14.21
CA THR A 499 -17.52 -0.12 -14.07
C THR A 499 -18.29 -0.68 -15.27
N ASN A 500 -17.61 -1.21 -16.30
CA ASN A 500 -18.26 -1.67 -17.54
C ASN A 500 -18.84 -3.09 -17.40
N VAL A 501 -20.15 -3.17 -17.14
CA VAL A 501 -20.90 -4.43 -16.91
C VAL A 501 -20.83 -5.38 -18.12
N ASP A 502 -20.93 -4.86 -19.34
CA ASP A 502 -21.02 -5.67 -20.55
C ASP A 502 -19.67 -6.34 -20.89
N LEU A 503 -18.56 -5.65 -20.65
CA LEU A 503 -17.24 -6.23 -20.79
C LEU A 503 -16.95 -7.25 -19.67
N TRP A 504 -17.35 -6.98 -18.42
CA TRP A 504 -17.27 -7.98 -17.35
C TRP A 504 -18.01 -9.27 -17.69
N ALA A 505 -19.24 -9.17 -18.20
CA ALA A 505 -20.02 -10.33 -18.65
C ALA A 505 -19.31 -11.08 -19.78
N THR A 506 -18.79 -10.34 -20.77
CA THR A 506 -18.08 -10.90 -21.92
C THR A 506 -16.83 -11.68 -21.47
N PHE A 507 -15.95 -11.08 -20.67
CA PHE A 507 -14.75 -11.74 -20.18
C PHE A 507 -15.06 -12.94 -19.27
N ILE A 508 -16.03 -12.85 -18.35
CA ILE A 508 -16.40 -14.01 -17.51
C ILE A 508 -16.87 -15.18 -18.38
N THR A 509 -17.66 -14.95 -19.44
CA THR A 509 -18.04 -16.03 -20.38
C THR A 509 -16.87 -16.55 -21.22
N THR A 510 -15.83 -15.75 -21.47
CA THR A 510 -14.59 -16.21 -22.11
C THR A 510 -13.76 -17.09 -21.17
N PHE A 511 -13.64 -16.72 -19.89
CA PHE A 511 -13.00 -17.56 -18.87
C PHE A 511 -13.74 -18.89 -18.64
N ASP A 512 -15.07 -18.90 -18.72
CA ASP A 512 -15.90 -20.13 -18.66
C ASP A 512 -15.63 -21.08 -19.83
N ARG A 513 -15.61 -20.56 -21.07
CA ARG A 513 -15.27 -21.35 -22.27
C ARG A 513 -13.88 -21.98 -22.18
N ASN A 514 -12.92 -21.26 -21.59
CA ASN A 514 -11.56 -21.74 -21.39
C ASN A 514 -11.40 -22.66 -20.15
N LYS A 515 -12.48 -22.95 -19.42
CA LYS A 515 -12.51 -23.73 -18.15
C LYS A 515 -11.67 -23.11 -17.01
N GLN A 516 -11.49 -21.78 -17.01
CA GLN A 516 -10.62 -21.04 -16.08
C GLN A 516 -11.40 -20.09 -15.15
N LEU A 517 -12.62 -20.45 -14.76
CA LEU A 517 -13.44 -19.64 -13.83
C LEU A 517 -12.79 -19.48 -12.44
N ASP A 518 -12.01 -20.46 -11.98
CA ASP A 518 -11.22 -20.38 -10.75
C ASP A 518 -10.28 -19.17 -10.73
N ALA A 519 -9.72 -18.77 -11.88
CA ALA A 519 -8.76 -17.67 -11.97
C ALA A 519 -9.44 -16.29 -11.81
N ILE A 520 -10.61 -16.09 -12.42
CA ILE A 520 -11.33 -14.81 -12.39
C ILE A 520 -12.20 -14.62 -11.13
N CYS A 521 -12.69 -15.71 -10.52
CA CYS A 521 -13.63 -15.64 -9.38
C CYS A 521 -13.25 -14.65 -8.25
N PRO A 522 -11.99 -14.59 -7.77
CA PRO A 522 -11.59 -13.65 -6.71
C PRO A 522 -11.73 -12.16 -7.08
N TYR A 523 -11.80 -11.87 -8.38
CA TYR A 523 -11.80 -10.51 -8.94
C TYR A 523 -13.18 -10.05 -9.41
N ILE A 524 -14.20 -10.92 -9.41
CA ILE A 524 -15.55 -10.59 -9.86
C ILE A 524 -16.16 -9.53 -8.91
N PRO A 525 -16.67 -8.40 -9.42
CA PRO A 525 -17.18 -7.33 -8.59
C PRO A 525 -18.51 -7.70 -7.92
N THR A 526 -18.65 -7.36 -6.64
CA THR A 526 -19.79 -7.71 -5.78
C THR A 526 -20.66 -6.51 -5.39
N SER A 527 -20.29 -5.28 -5.79
CA SER A 527 -20.99 -4.06 -5.34
C SER A 527 -20.92 -2.89 -6.32
N ASN A 528 -19.77 -2.62 -6.94
CA ASN A 528 -19.64 -1.61 -7.98
C ASN A 528 -18.65 -2.05 -9.07
N PRO A 529 -19.12 -2.50 -10.25
CA PRO A 529 -20.52 -2.67 -10.65
C PRO A 529 -21.14 -3.94 -10.05
N THR A 530 -22.47 -3.99 -9.89
CA THR A 530 -23.21 -5.25 -9.69
C THR A 530 -23.54 -5.87 -11.04
N LEU A 531 -23.16 -7.13 -11.26
CA LEU A 531 -23.45 -7.86 -12.49
C LEU A 531 -24.86 -8.48 -12.46
N SER A 532 -25.29 -9.09 -13.57
CA SER A 532 -26.56 -9.83 -13.64
C SER A 532 -26.50 -11.09 -12.75
N PRO A 533 -27.59 -11.45 -12.02
CA PRO A 533 -27.62 -12.65 -11.17
C PRO A 533 -27.18 -13.95 -11.86
N MET A 534 -27.51 -14.09 -13.15
CA MET A 534 -27.12 -15.22 -13.98
C MET A 534 -25.60 -15.45 -14.04
N ILE A 535 -24.79 -14.38 -13.95
CA ILE A 535 -23.33 -14.46 -14.03
C ILE A 535 -22.75 -15.07 -12.75
N TYR A 536 -23.26 -14.64 -11.59
CA TYR A 536 -22.90 -15.25 -10.31
C TYR A 536 -23.39 -16.70 -10.22
N GLU A 537 -24.59 -16.99 -10.75
CA GLU A 537 -25.13 -18.35 -10.81
C GLU A 537 -24.28 -19.30 -11.68
N VAL A 538 -23.78 -18.87 -12.84
CA VAL A 538 -22.86 -19.68 -13.67
C VAL A 538 -21.60 -20.07 -12.88
N VAL A 539 -20.98 -19.12 -12.17
CA VAL A 539 -19.78 -19.37 -11.36
C VAL A 539 -20.06 -20.34 -10.21
N LEU A 540 -21.18 -20.17 -9.50
CA LEU A 540 -21.57 -21.08 -8.42
C LEU A 540 -21.92 -22.48 -8.94
N LEU A 541 -22.63 -22.58 -10.07
CA LEU A 541 -22.97 -23.86 -10.70
C LEU A 541 -21.72 -24.63 -11.18
N HIS A 542 -20.70 -23.93 -11.68
CA HIS A 542 -19.41 -24.53 -12.03
C HIS A 542 -18.75 -25.17 -10.80
N PHE A 543 -18.65 -24.44 -9.67
CA PHE A 543 -18.00 -24.95 -8.45
C PHE A 543 -18.74 -26.11 -7.77
N ILE A 544 -20.03 -26.34 -8.03
CA ILE A 544 -20.74 -27.54 -7.55
C ILE A 544 -20.08 -28.82 -8.11
N HIS A 545 -19.59 -28.77 -9.35
CA HIS A 545 -19.01 -29.91 -10.04
C HIS A 545 -17.48 -29.95 -9.96
N SER A 546 -16.80 -28.81 -10.06
CA SER A 546 -15.32 -28.76 -10.04
C SER A 546 -14.73 -28.69 -8.62
N ASN A 547 -15.19 -27.75 -7.78
CA ASN A 547 -14.58 -27.50 -6.48
C ASN A 547 -15.59 -27.10 -5.37
N PRO A 548 -16.17 -28.10 -4.68
CA PRO A 548 -17.12 -27.87 -3.58
C PRO A 548 -16.57 -27.11 -2.36
N LEU A 549 -15.24 -27.02 -2.20
CA LEU A 549 -14.64 -26.22 -1.13
C LEU A 549 -14.65 -24.74 -1.49
N ARG A 550 -14.26 -24.38 -2.72
CA ARG A 550 -14.39 -23.02 -3.26
C ARG A 550 -15.82 -22.53 -3.23
N LEU A 551 -16.80 -23.37 -3.60
CA LEU A 551 -18.23 -23.04 -3.50
C LEU A 551 -18.62 -22.52 -2.11
N LEU A 552 -18.15 -23.19 -1.03
CA LEU A 552 -18.45 -22.81 0.35
C LEU A 552 -17.78 -21.49 0.75
N GLU A 553 -16.54 -21.25 0.30
CA GLU A 553 -15.84 -19.97 0.49
C GLU A 553 -16.59 -18.82 -0.22
N THR A 554 -16.95 -19.03 -1.49
CA THR A 554 -17.65 -18.03 -2.32
C THR A 554 -19.00 -17.67 -1.72
N ILE A 555 -19.84 -18.65 -1.35
CA ILE A 555 -21.16 -18.43 -0.70
C ILE A 555 -21.04 -17.62 0.61
N ARG A 556 -19.96 -17.81 1.37
CA ARG A 556 -19.71 -17.04 2.61
C ARG A 556 -19.20 -15.62 2.35
N SER A 557 -18.53 -15.39 1.21
CA SER A 557 -17.97 -14.09 0.84
C SER A 557 -18.94 -13.19 0.07
N TRP A 558 -19.81 -13.77 -0.75
CA TRP A 558 -20.71 -13.03 -1.64
C TRP A 558 -22.03 -12.68 -0.94
N PRO A 559 -22.51 -11.43 -1.02
CA PRO A 559 -23.84 -11.07 -0.55
C PRO A 559 -24.94 -11.92 -1.19
N SER A 560 -25.87 -12.42 -0.38
CA SER A 560 -26.98 -13.28 -0.81
C SER A 560 -27.99 -12.60 -1.75
N THR A 561 -27.85 -11.29 -1.99
CA THR A 561 -28.63 -10.51 -2.96
C THR A 561 -28.10 -10.61 -4.40
N LEU A 562 -26.92 -11.22 -4.63
CA LEU A 562 -26.29 -11.28 -5.95
C LEU A 562 -26.77 -12.47 -6.81
N TYR A 563 -27.32 -13.53 -6.21
CA TYR A 563 -27.71 -14.76 -6.90
C TYR A 563 -29.03 -15.32 -6.37
N SER A 564 -29.75 -16.11 -7.16
CA SER A 564 -30.96 -16.79 -6.70
C SER A 564 -30.61 -17.95 -5.75
N ILE A 565 -30.84 -17.73 -4.45
CA ILE A 565 -30.64 -18.75 -3.40
C ILE A 565 -31.39 -20.05 -3.75
N ALA A 566 -32.62 -19.95 -4.25
CA ALA A 566 -33.44 -21.09 -4.63
C ALA A 566 -32.87 -21.89 -5.82
N ALA A 567 -32.26 -21.23 -6.82
CA ALA A 567 -31.65 -21.90 -7.96
C ALA A 567 -30.40 -22.70 -7.54
N VAL A 568 -29.49 -22.06 -6.79
CA VAL A 568 -28.26 -22.70 -6.29
C VAL A 568 -28.60 -23.83 -5.31
N THR A 569 -29.58 -23.63 -4.42
CA THR A 569 -30.08 -24.66 -3.51
C THR A 569 -30.62 -25.87 -4.26
N SER A 570 -31.45 -25.67 -5.29
CA SER A 570 -32.00 -26.75 -6.11
C SER A 570 -30.91 -27.54 -6.86
N ALA A 571 -29.86 -26.84 -7.35
CA ALA A 571 -28.72 -27.49 -7.99
C ALA A 571 -27.92 -28.37 -7.01
N ILE A 572 -27.61 -27.87 -5.81
CA ILE A 572 -26.91 -28.64 -4.77
C ILE A 572 -27.76 -29.82 -4.28
N GLU A 573 -29.07 -29.62 -4.06
CA GLU A 573 -30.00 -30.69 -3.70
C GLU A 573 -30.05 -31.79 -4.78
N LYS A 574 -30.03 -31.44 -6.06
CA LYS A 574 -30.01 -32.40 -7.18
C LYS A 574 -28.73 -33.25 -7.21
N VAL A 575 -27.58 -32.67 -6.85
CA VAL A 575 -26.29 -33.39 -6.80
C VAL A 575 -26.19 -34.27 -5.55
N LEU A 576 -26.63 -33.78 -4.38
CA LEU A 576 -26.61 -34.55 -3.14
C LEU A 576 -27.68 -35.66 -3.08
N LEU A 577 -28.86 -35.42 -3.67
CA LEU A 577 -30.03 -36.29 -3.60
C LEU A 577 -30.65 -36.52 -5.00
N PRO A 578 -29.94 -37.16 -5.94
CA PRO A 578 -30.38 -37.32 -7.34
C PRO A 578 -31.70 -38.10 -7.49
N ASN A 579 -32.06 -38.93 -6.50
CA ASN A 579 -33.29 -39.71 -6.49
C ASN A 579 -34.48 -39.01 -5.79
N ARG A 580 -34.36 -37.73 -5.42
CA ARG A 580 -35.44 -36.99 -4.74
C ARG A 580 -36.50 -36.51 -5.74
N PRO A 581 -37.78 -36.91 -5.61
CA PRO A 581 -38.83 -36.40 -6.49
C PRO A 581 -39.11 -34.91 -6.20
N PRO A 582 -39.26 -34.05 -7.23
CA PRO A 582 -39.53 -32.64 -7.03
C PRO A 582 -40.92 -32.41 -6.40
N GLY A 583 -40.96 -31.75 -5.24
CA GLY A 583 -42.16 -31.10 -4.69
C GLY A 583 -42.96 -31.84 -3.61
N ALA A 584 -42.74 -33.13 -3.34
CA ALA A 584 -43.54 -33.87 -2.34
C ALA A 584 -42.84 -35.09 -1.71
N GLY A 585 -41.60 -34.92 -1.23
CA GLY A 585 -40.87 -35.94 -0.47
C GLY A 585 -40.46 -35.47 0.93
N PRO A 586 -39.84 -36.33 1.77
CA PRO A 586 -39.21 -35.90 3.02
C PRO A 586 -38.21 -34.75 2.78
N SER A 587 -37.98 -33.93 3.81
CA SER A 587 -37.04 -32.81 3.72
C SER A 587 -35.63 -33.33 3.41
N ALA A 588 -34.82 -32.54 2.67
CA ALA A 588 -33.46 -32.94 2.34
C ALA A 588 -32.61 -33.32 3.58
N PRO A 589 -32.69 -32.60 4.73
CA PRO A 589 -32.03 -33.01 5.97
C PRO A 589 -32.47 -34.41 6.45
N THR A 590 -33.75 -34.76 6.34
CA THR A 590 -34.27 -36.09 6.74
C THR A 590 -33.66 -37.22 5.91
N LEU A 591 -33.42 -36.98 4.61
CA LEU A 591 -32.77 -37.96 3.72
C LEU A 591 -31.26 -38.05 3.96
N LEU A 592 -30.60 -36.91 4.25
CA LEU A 592 -29.18 -36.87 4.62
C LEU A 592 -28.92 -37.50 6.00
N LEU A 593 -29.88 -37.44 6.92
CA LEU A 593 -29.86 -38.18 8.20
C LEU A 593 -29.94 -39.70 8.00
N ALA A 594 -30.66 -40.17 6.97
CA ALA A 594 -30.74 -41.59 6.64
C ALA A 594 -29.48 -42.09 5.89
N ASN A 595 -28.88 -41.24 5.04
CA ASN A 595 -27.65 -41.51 4.28
C ASN A 595 -26.64 -40.38 4.49
N PRO A 596 -25.80 -40.43 5.55
CA PRO A 596 -24.83 -39.38 5.84
C PRO A 596 -23.76 -39.25 4.74
N PRO A 597 -23.24 -38.05 4.46
CA PRO A 597 -22.25 -37.82 3.40
C PRO A 597 -20.91 -38.52 3.74
N GLN A 598 -20.47 -39.42 2.85
CA GLN A 598 -19.25 -40.22 3.05
C GLN A 598 -18.00 -39.62 2.38
N THR A 599 -18.15 -38.79 1.34
CA THR A 599 -17.04 -38.15 0.63
C THR A 599 -16.84 -36.70 1.08
N ALA A 600 -15.58 -36.21 1.03
CA ALA A 600 -15.26 -34.82 1.38
C ALA A 600 -16.01 -33.79 0.52
N SER A 601 -16.22 -34.10 -0.76
CA SER A 601 -17.03 -33.30 -1.69
C SER A 601 -18.48 -33.18 -1.24
N HIS A 602 -19.14 -34.32 -0.92
CA HIS A 602 -20.52 -34.30 -0.42
C HIS A 602 -20.61 -33.60 0.94
N LEU A 603 -19.61 -33.75 1.81
CA LEU A 603 -19.53 -33.06 3.10
C LEU A 603 -19.48 -31.53 2.92
N ASN A 604 -18.70 -31.02 1.96
CA ASN A 604 -18.60 -29.58 1.70
C ASN A 604 -19.85 -29.03 1.00
N LEU A 605 -20.44 -29.76 0.05
CA LEU A 605 -21.76 -29.41 -0.52
C LEU A 605 -22.85 -29.39 0.57
N THR A 606 -22.81 -30.32 1.53
CA THR A 606 -23.78 -30.36 2.65
C THR A 606 -23.60 -29.17 3.60
N LYS A 607 -22.37 -28.71 3.85
CA LYS A 607 -22.10 -27.45 4.57
C LYS A 607 -22.64 -26.24 3.81
N ALA A 608 -22.41 -26.16 2.50
CA ALA A 608 -22.92 -25.07 1.66
C ALA A 608 -24.46 -25.01 1.66
N LEU A 609 -25.12 -26.16 1.61
CA LEU A 609 -26.58 -26.27 1.72
C LEU A 609 -27.10 -25.75 3.07
N ALA A 610 -26.42 -26.04 4.18
CA ALA A 610 -26.81 -25.56 5.51
C ALA A 610 -26.74 -24.02 5.63
N GLU A 611 -25.70 -23.41 5.06
CA GLU A 611 -25.54 -21.94 4.99
C GLU A 611 -26.64 -21.31 4.12
N LEU A 612 -26.90 -21.87 2.93
CA LEU A 612 -27.97 -21.41 2.03
C LEU A 612 -29.35 -21.52 2.68
N TYR A 613 -29.67 -22.60 3.38
CA TYR A 613 -30.92 -22.71 4.16
C TYR A 613 -31.01 -21.68 5.30
N SER A 614 -29.88 -21.30 5.92
CA SER A 614 -29.88 -20.21 6.90
C SER A 614 -30.13 -18.84 6.26
N LEU A 615 -29.74 -18.64 4.99
CA LEU A 615 -30.00 -17.42 4.21
C LEU A 615 -31.44 -17.37 3.66
N ASP A 616 -32.00 -18.53 3.27
CA ASP A 616 -33.38 -18.71 2.80
C ASP A 616 -34.43 -18.73 3.93
N ASN A 617 -34.01 -18.46 5.18
CA ASN A 617 -34.84 -18.50 6.39
C ASN A 617 -35.49 -19.90 6.67
N ARG A 618 -34.94 -20.98 6.09
CA ARG A 618 -35.31 -22.38 6.37
C ARG A 618 -34.52 -22.91 7.57
N LEU A 619 -34.73 -22.27 8.71
CA LEU A 619 -33.90 -22.41 9.92
C LEU A 619 -33.94 -23.81 10.53
N GLU A 620 -35.07 -24.51 10.46
CA GLU A 620 -35.17 -25.89 10.98
C GLU A 620 -34.40 -26.88 10.10
N ASP A 621 -34.46 -26.73 8.77
CA ASP A 621 -33.70 -27.57 7.84
C ASP A 621 -32.18 -27.33 7.97
N SER A 622 -31.77 -26.07 8.14
CA SER A 622 -30.38 -25.69 8.41
C SER A 622 -29.87 -26.31 9.73
N LEU A 623 -30.67 -26.20 10.80
CA LEU A 623 -30.35 -26.78 12.11
C LEU A 623 -30.15 -28.30 12.04
N ASP A 624 -31.02 -29.01 11.33
CA ASP A 624 -30.95 -30.47 11.21
C ASP A 624 -29.69 -30.93 10.46
N ILE A 625 -29.26 -30.20 9.43
CA ILE A 625 -27.98 -30.45 8.77
C ILE A 625 -26.80 -30.12 9.71
N LEU A 626 -26.83 -29.00 10.43
CA LEU A 626 -25.73 -28.63 11.34
C LEU A 626 -25.56 -29.63 12.50
N ILE A 627 -26.66 -30.21 13.01
CA ILE A 627 -26.63 -31.29 14.01
C ILE A 627 -26.06 -32.58 13.40
N LEU A 628 -26.50 -32.96 12.18
CA LEU A 628 -25.96 -34.12 11.44
C LEU A 628 -24.44 -34.00 11.22
N LEU A 629 -23.96 -32.80 10.89
CA LEU A 629 -22.55 -32.49 10.65
C LEU A 629 -21.72 -32.33 11.95
N GLN A 630 -22.32 -32.54 13.12
CA GLN A 630 -21.72 -32.29 14.45
C GLN A 630 -21.08 -30.90 14.61
N ASN A 631 -21.64 -29.88 13.95
CA ASN A 631 -21.03 -28.56 13.88
C ASN A 631 -21.44 -27.67 15.07
N SER A 632 -20.45 -27.09 15.77
CA SER A 632 -20.68 -26.20 16.91
C SER A 632 -21.52 -24.96 16.58
N LEU A 633 -21.52 -24.53 15.30
CA LEU A 633 -22.35 -23.41 14.82
C LEU A 633 -23.86 -23.64 15.01
N ALA A 634 -24.32 -24.89 15.15
CA ALA A 634 -25.70 -25.20 15.52
C ALA A 634 -26.13 -24.44 16.80
N LEU A 635 -25.26 -24.39 17.81
CA LEU A 635 -25.54 -23.77 19.11
C LEU A 635 -25.70 -22.24 19.01
N ASP A 636 -25.01 -21.60 18.07
CA ASP A 636 -25.12 -20.16 17.81
C ASP A 636 -26.40 -19.83 17.03
N LEU A 637 -26.77 -20.65 16.04
CA LEU A 637 -28.02 -20.52 15.29
C LEU A 637 -29.23 -20.66 16.22
N ILE A 638 -29.23 -21.66 17.11
CA ILE A 638 -30.25 -21.84 18.17
C ILE A 638 -30.38 -20.58 19.04
N ARG A 639 -29.25 -20.04 19.53
CA ARG A 639 -29.25 -18.85 20.40
C ARG A 639 -29.76 -17.60 19.69
N LYS A 640 -29.47 -17.44 18.40
CA LYS A 640 -29.82 -16.26 17.60
C LYS A 640 -31.28 -16.26 17.14
N HIS A 641 -31.85 -17.44 16.84
CA HIS A 641 -33.19 -17.58 16.24
C HIS A 641 -34.24 -18.25 17.14
N ASP A 642 -33.92 -18.47 18.42
CA ASP A 642 -34.86 -18.93 19.46
C ASP A 642 -35.49 -20.32 19.27
N LEU A 643 -34.82 -21.22 18.54
CA LEU A 643 -35.33 -22.52 18.09
C LEU A 643 -35.48 -23.61 19.19
N TYR A 644 -35.66 -23.21 20.46
CA TYR A 644 -35.63 -24.11 21.62
C TYR A 644 -36.77 -25.15 21.62
N THR A 645 -37.89 -24.88 20.97
CA THR A 645 -39.00 -25.84 20.81
C THR A 645 -38.65 -26.99 19.89
N SER A 646 -38.01 -26.71 18.75
CA SER A 646 -37.68 -27.71 17.72
C SER A 646 -36.54 -28.66 18.16
N ILE A 647 -35.86 -28.33 19.26
CA ILE A 647 -34.79 -29.13 19.90
C ILE A 647 -35.35 -30.15 20.91
N GLN A 648 -36.59 -30.02 21.39
CA GLN A 648 -37.11 -30.83 22.51
C GLN A 648 -37.08 -32.35 22.27
N GLY A 649 -37.06 -32.80 21.01
CA GLY A 649 -36.87 -34.21 20.63
C GLY A 649 -35.43 -34.61 20.25
N LYS A 650 -34.49 -33.65 20.22
CA LYS A 650 -33.12 -33.78 19.67
C LYS A 650 -32.03 -33.43 20.71
N ILE A 651 -32.38 -33.47 22.00
CA ILE A 651 -31.51 -33.06 23.12
C ILE A 651 -30.26 -33.95 23.24
N LEU A 652 -30.37 -35.26 23.03
CA LEU A 652 -29.23 -36.18 23.13
C LEU A 652 -28.19 -35.95 22.00
N PRO A 653 -28.56 -35.85 20.71
CA PRO A 653 -27.64 -35.39 19.66
C PRO A 653 -26.99 -34.03 19.94
N LEU A 654 -27.75 -33.06 20.50
CA LEU A 654 -27.19 -31.75 20.86
C LEU A 654 -26.11 -31.85 21.95
N LEU A 655 -26.33 -32.70 22.95
CA LEU A 655 -25.34 -32.96 24.00
C LEU A 655 -24.14 -33.80 23.52
N GLN A 656 -24.26 -34.52 22.40
CA GLN A 656 -23.14 -35.19 21.77
C GLN A 656 -22.18 -34.22 21.05
N LEU A 657 -22.65 -33.04 20.62
CA LEU A 657 -21.76 -31.96 20.11
C LEU A 657 -20.70 -31.56 21.16
N ASP A 658 -21.11 -31.51 22.42
CA ASP A 658 -20.27 -31.24 23.60
C ASP A 658 -19.30 -32.40 23.95
N THR A 659 -19.32 -33.52 23.22
CA THR A 659 -18.39 -34.66 23.39
C THR A 659 -17.27 -34.71 22.36
N THR A 660 -17.22 -33.75 21.43
CA THR A 660 -16.09 -33.58 20.51
C THR A 660 -14.81 -33.15 21.25
N PRO A 661 -13.59 -33.53 20.80
CA PRO A 661 -12.34 -33.17 21.48
C PRO A 661 -12.18 -31.66 21.67
N GLN A 662 -12.60 -30.89 20.67
CA GLN A 662 -12.58 -29.42 20.65
C GLN A 662 -13.54 -28.82 21.71
N ALA A 663 -14.76 -29.34 21.85
CA ALA A 663 -15.71 -28.89 22.88
C ALA A 663 -15.31 -29.34 24.31
N MET A 664 -14.47 -30.37 24.44
CA MET A 664 -13.89 -30.80 25.71
C MET A 664 -12.61 -30.04 26.10
N GLY A 665 -12.08 -29.18 25.22
CA GLY A 665 -10.85 -28.41 25.44
C GLY A 665 -9.56 -29.22 25.28
N LEU A 666 -9.61 -30.36 24.59
CA LEU A 666 -8.49 -31.30 24.45
C LEU A 666 -7.89 -31.25 23.02
N PRO A 667 -6.55 -31.34 22.87
CA PRO A 667 -5.91 -31.57 21.58
C PRO A 667 -6.40 -32.87 20.93
N ALA A 668 -6.55 -32.89 19.61
CA ALA A 668 -7.15 -34.01 18.87
C ALA A 668 -6.43 -35.36 19.10
N ASP A 669 -5.11 -35.32 19.34
CA ASP A 669 -4.26 -36.51 19.45
C ASP A 669 -4.43 -37.30 20.77
N PHE A 670 -5.05 -36.69 21.79
CA PHE A 670 -5.03 -37.24 23.16
C PHE A 670 -6.03 -38.37 23.44
N VAL A 671 -6.98 -38.63 22.54
CA VAL A 671 -8.11 -39.56 22.78
C VAL A 671 -7.71 -41.05 22.81
N ARG A 672 -6.43 -41.39 22.54
CA ARG A 672 -5.96 -42.78 22.38
C ARG A 672 -5.27 -43.43 23.60
N LYS A 673 -5.15 -42.76 24.76
CA LYS A 673 -4.51 -43.35 25.97
C LYS A 673 -5.54 -43.53 27.10
N PRO A 674 -5.84 -44.77 27.53
CA PRO A 674 -6.91 -45.04 28.52
C PRO A 674 -6.54 -44.72 29.98
N ASP A 675 -5.25 -44.57 30.31
CA ASP A 675 -4.76 -44.51 31.70
C ASP A 675 -4.58 -43.08 32.27
N VAL A 676 -5.17 -42.06 31.65
CA VAL A 676 -5.05 -40.65 32.11
C VAL A 676 -6.35 -40.19 32.75
N ASP A 677 -6.29 -39.72 34.00
CA ASP A 677 -7.44 -39.10 34.68
C ASP A 677 -7.79 -37.75 34.03
N VAL A 678 -8.72 -37.80 33.08
CA VAL A 678 -9.16 -36.69 32.24
C VAL A 678 -9.67 -35.50 33.06
N ALA A 679 -10.19 -35.72 34.27
CA ALA A 679 -10.71 -34.67 35.13
C ALA A 679 -9.61 -33.75 35.71
N SER A 680 -8.35 -34.18 35.66
CA SER A 680 -7.18 -33.44 36.18
C SER A 680 -6.45 -32.59 35.14
N LEU A 681 -6.82 -32.68 33.86
CA LEU A 681 -6.10 -32.05 32.75
C LEU A 681 -6.35 -30.52 32.66
N PRO A 682 -5.29 -29.70 32.48
CA PRO A 682 -5.45 -28.28 32.15
C PRO A 682 -6.22 -28.12 30.83
N GLY A 683 -7.36 -27.43 30.87
CA GLY A 683 -8.25 -27.24 29.72
C GLY A 683 -9.51 -28.11 29.70
N TYR A 684 -9.60 -29.14 30.56
CA TYR A 684 -10.81 -29.98 30.64
C TYR A 684 -12.05 -29.17 31.07
N ILE A 685 -13.00 -29.01 30.15
CA ILE A 685 -14.27 -28.34 30.44
C ILE A 685 -15.20 -29.31 31.17
N GLN A 686 -15.45 -29.00 32.45
CA GLN A 686 -16.37 -29.72 33.32
C GLN A 686 -17.73 -29.94 32.63
N PRO A 687 -18.37 -31.13 32.73
CA PRO A 687 -19.57 -31.45 31.94
C PRO A 687 -20.74 -30.46 32.07
N HIS A 688 -20.94 -29.85 33.23
CA HIS A 688 -21.98 -28.83 33.48
C HIS A 688 -21.65 -27.46 32.85
N ALA A 689 -20.38 -27.20 32.53
CA ALA A 689 -19.88 -25.95 31.98
C ALA A 689 -19.73 -25.98 30.45
N ARG A 690 -20.06 -27.09 29.78
CA ARG A 690 -19.95 -27.21 28.31
C ARG A 690 -21.03 -26.40 27.57
N PRO A 691 -20.79 -25.93 26.33
CA PRO A 691 -21.65 -24.95 25.66
C PRO A 691 -23.11 -25.39 25.45
N ALA A 692 -23.38 -26.61 24.96
CA ALA A 692 -24.75 -27.09 24.80
C ALA A 692 -25.43 -27.32 26.16
N MET A 693 -24.69 -27.85 27.14
CA MET A 693 -25.21 -28.03 28.50
C MET A 693 -25.59 -26.67 29.14
N GLN A 694 -24.74 -25.64 29.05
CA GLN A 694 -25.06 -24.28 29.52
C GLN A 694 -26.28 -23.67 28.81
N LEU A 695 -26.42 -23.91 27.50
CA LEU A 695 -27.57 -23.44 26.70
C LEU A 695 -28.88 -24.05 27.23
N LEU A 696 -28.89 -25.33 27.59
CA LEU A 696 -30.05 -26.00 28.17
C LEU A 696 -30.34 -25.52 29.61
N ILE A 697 -29.29 -25.36 30.44
CA ILE A 697 -29.41 -24.88 31.83
C ILE A 697 -29.96 -23.45 31.90
N ARG A 698 -29.58 -22.55 30.97
CA ARG A 698 -30.05 -21.15 30.97
C ARG A 698 -31.47 -20.96 30.44
N ASN A 699 -32.04 -21.94 29.75
CA ASN A 699 -33.33 -21.83 29.06
C ASN A 699 -34.41 -22.76 29.65
N THR A 700 -34.40 -22.94 30.99
CA THR A 700 -35.37 -23.74 31.76
C THR A 700 -36.84 -23.35 31.58
N SER A 701 -37.12 -22.12 31.15
CA SER A 701 -38.47 -21.65 30.83
C SER A 701 -39.01 -22.18 29.50
N LYS A 702 -38.13 -22.56 28.57
CA LYS A 702 -38.48 -23.07 27.22
C LYS A 702 -38.31 -24.59 27.11
N ILE A 703 -37.50 -25.19 27.98
CA ILE A 703 -37.30 -26.62 28.08
C ILE A 703 -37.55 -27.05 29.53
N PRO A 704 -38.71 -27.67 29.84
CA PRO A 704 -39.06 -28.03 31.22
C PRO A 704 -38.05 -28.98 31.86
N ILE A 705 -37.68 -28.71 33.12
CA ILE A 705 -36.71 -29.51 33.88
C ILE A 705 -37.15 -30.98 33.99
N ALA A 706 -38.44 -31.26 34.15
CA ALA A 706 -38.99 -32.63 34.16
C ALA A 706 -38.83 -33.36 32.81
N LEU A 707 -38.90 -32.66 31.67
CA LEU A 707 -38.64 -33.23 30.35
C LEU A 707 -37.15 -33.57 30.20
N MET A 708 -36.27 -32.66 30.63
CA MET A 708 -34.81 -32.90 30.66
C MET A 708 -34.45 -34.11 31.53
N VAL A 709 -34.94 -34.17 32.77
CA VAL A 709 -34.63 -35.25 33.72
C VAL A 709 -35.21 -36.60 33.27
N SER A 710 -36.36 -36.62 32.57
CA SER A 710 -36.92 -37.86 32.02
C SER A 710 -36.13 -38.38 30.81
N GLN A 711 -35.72 -37.51 29.88
CA GLN A 711 -34.88 -37.90 28.74
C GLN A 711 -33.45 -38.29 29.16
N LEU A 712 -32.86 -37.58 30.13
CA LEU A 712 -31.53 -37.86 30.65
C LEU A 712 -31.48 -38.98 31.70
N ARG A 713 -32.62 -39.57 32.10
CA ARG A 713 -32.66 -40.68 33.08
C ARG A 713 -31.84 -41.91 32.63
N ALA A 714 -31.76 -42.15 31.32
CA ALA A 714 -30.95 -43.22 30.74
C ALA A 714 -29.42 -42.95 30.84
N HIS A 715 -29.00 -41.71 31.14
CA HIS A 715 -27.61 -41.28 31.22
C HIS A 715 -27.33 -40.54 32.55
N PRO A 716 -27.20 -41.25 33.69
CA PRO A 716 -27.12 -40.65 35.02
C PRO A 716 -26.02 -39.60 35.20
N GLN A 717 -24.88 -39.76 34.53
CA GLN A 717 -23.77 -38.79 34.57
C GLN A 717 -24.12 -37.44 33.92
N LEU A 718 -24.84 -37.44 32.78
CA LEU A 718 -25.31 -36.22 32.12
C LEU A 718 -26.45 -35.58 32.92
N CYS A 719 -27.33 -36.40 33.52
CA CYS A 719 -28.38 -35.93 34.42
C CYS A 719 -27.79 -35.23 35.66
N HIS A 720 -26.76 -35.83 36.28
CA HIS A 720 -26.02 -35.23 37.39
C HIS A 720 -25.36 -33.90 37.01
N ALA A 721 -24.71 -33.83 35.85
CA ALA A 721 -24.08 -32.61 35.34
C ALA A 721 -25.11 -31.48 35.10
N TYR A 722 -26.26 -31.80 34.50
CA TYR A 722 -27.35 -30.85 34.29
C TYR A 722 -27.91 -30.31 35.62
N LEU A 723 -28.20 -31.20 36.57
CA LEU A 723 -28.72 -30.84 37.90
C LEU A 723 -27.68 -30.06 38.74
N HIS A 724 -26.38 -30.39 38.64
CA HIS A 724 -25.30 -29.63 39.27
C HIS A 724 -25.19 -28.23 38.68
N GLY A 725 -25.30 -28.11 37.34
CA GLY A 725 -25.29 -26.83 36.65
C GLY A 725 -26.47 -25.93 37.02
N LEU A 726 -27.67 -26.48 37.18
CA LEU A 726 -28.84 -25.75 37.71
C LEU A 726 -28.59 -25.25 39.14
N PHE A 727 -28.09 -26.11 40.02
CA PHE A 727 -27.78 -25.78 41.41
C PHE A 727 -26.74 -24.65 41.55
N LEU A 728 -25.77 -24.56 40.63
CA LEU A 728 -24.78 -23.47 40.61
C LEU A 728 -25.36 -22.12 40.17
N ILE A 729 -26.49 -22.09 39.47
CA ILE A 729 -27.20 -20.84 39.12
C ILE A 729 -28.14 -20.43 40.26
N ASP A 730 -28.95 -21.35 40.76
CA ASP A 730 -29.88 -21.11 41.85
C ASP A 730 -30.14 -22.41 42.62
N VAL A 731 -29.94 -22.34 43.94
CA VAL A 731 -30.17 -23.43 44.90
C VAL A 731 -31.64 -23.89 44.91
N HIS A 732 -32.60 -23.05 44.49
CA HIS A 732 -34.03 -23.38 44.59
C HIS A 732 -34.63 -23.98 43.31
N ILE A 733 -34.06 -23.73 42.13
CA ILE A 733 -34.65 -24.09 40.82
C ILE A 733 -34.85 -25.61 40.67
N ALA A 734 -33.93 -26.43 41.19
CA ALA A 734 -33.98 -27.89 41.10
C ALA A 734 -34.38 -28.58 42.42
N SER A 735 -35.04 -27.85 43.33
CA SER A 735 -35.34 -28.31 44.70
C SER A 735 -36.11 -29.64 44.78
N GLU A 736 -37.03 -29.92 43.85
CA GLU A 736 -37.73 -31.21 43.74
C GLU A 736 -36.77 -32.40 43.47
N PHE A 737 -35.66 -32.15 42.78
CA PHE A 737 -34.67 -33.15 42.39
C PHE A 737 -33.47 -33.23 43.35
N HIS A 738 -33.45 -32.44 44.43
CA HIS A 738 -32.37 -32.47 45.42
C HIS A 738 -32.14 -33.84 46.09
N PRO A 739 -33.17 -34.64 46.42
CA PRO A 739 -32.96 -36.00 46.94
C PRO A 739 -32.24 -36.92 45.93
N LEU A 740 -32.60 -36.82 44.64
CA LEU A 740 -31.92 -37.55 43.56
C LEU A 740 -30.48 -37.05 43.36
N GLN A 741 -30.26 -35.74 43.53
CA GLN A 741 -28.95 -35.13 43.42
C GLN A 741 -28.01 -35.52 44.57
N VAL A 742 -28.50 -35.78 45.79
CA VAL A 742 -27.71 -36.38 46.89
C VAL A 742 -27.18 -37.76 46.48
N ASP A 743 -28.05 -38.62 45.94
CA ASP A 743 -27.65 -39.94 45.46
C ASP A 743 -26.60 -39.85 44.35
N TYR A 744 -26.80 -38.94 43.38
CA TYR A 744 -25.83 -38.71 42.31
C TYR A 744 -24.49 -38.14 42.78
N TYR A 745 -24.44 -37.14 43.67
CA TYR A 745 -23.16 -36.68 44.27
C TYR A 745 -22.48 -37.84 45.00
N SER A 746 -23.21 -38.59 45.83
CA SER A 746 -22.64 -39.72 46.58
C SER A 746 -22.15 -40.87 45.69
N SER A 747 -22.54 -40.88 44.40
CA SER A 747 -22.17 -41.90 43.40
C SER A 747 -21.09 -41.44 42.41
N PHE A 748 -21.09 -40.17 42.02
CA PHE A 748 -20.28 -39.64 40.91
C PHE A 748 -19.32 -38.52 41.30
N ASP A 749 -19.61 -37.75 42.36
CA ASP A 749 -18.72 -36.68 42.85
C ASP A 749 -18.84 -36.48 44.38
N PRO A 750 -18.31 -37.42 45.19
CA PRO A 750 -18.38 -37.35 46.65
C PRO A 750 -17.86 -36.05 47.28
N PRO A 751 -16.70 -35.45 46.88
CA PRO A 751 -16.19 -34.26 47.56
C PRO A 751 -17.06 -33.01 47.37
N ARG A 752 -17.95 -32.96 46.37
CA ARG A 752 -18.94 -31.88 46.22
C ARG A 752 -20.21 -32.07 47.05
N LEU A 753 -20.40 -33.24 47.67
CA LEU A 753 -21.56 -33.51 48.52
C LEU A 753 -21.59 -32.60 49.76
N LEU A 754 -20.46 -32.42 50.47
CA LEU A 754 -20.41 -31.56 51.66
C LEU A 754 -20.76 -30.09 51.38
N PRO A 755 -20.21 -29.42 50.33
CA PRO A 755 -20.69 -28.11 49.89
C PRO A 755 -22.19 -28.06 49.56
N PHE A 756 -22.71 -29.05 48.84
CA PHE A 756 -24.13 -29.12 48.50
C PHE A 756 -25.03 -29.24 49.74
N LEU A 757 -24.70 -30.14 50.67
CA LEU A 757 -25.43 -30.33 51.93
C LEU A 757 -25.41 -29.07 52.83
N ARG A 758 -24.36 -28.24 52.74
CA ARG A 758 -24.25 -26.97 53.48
C ARG A 758 -25.17 -25.87 52.95
N GLN A 759 -25.43 -25.87 51.64
CA GLN A 759 -26.17 -24.81 50.93
C GLN A 759 -27.64 -25.17 50.72
N SER A 760 -27.94 -26.44 50.42
CA SER A 760 -29.30 -26.93 50.24
C SER A 760 -30.01 -27.17 51.57
N THR A 761 -31.34 -27.05 51.57
CA THR A 761 -32.24 -27.42 52.68
C THR A 761 -33.34 -28.39 52.26
N TYR A 762 -33.44 -28.74 50.97
CA TYR A 762 -34.52 -29.54 50.39
C TYR A 762 -34.13 -31.02 50.25
N TYR A 763 -33.52 -31.59 51.28
CA TYR A 763 -33.16 -33.01 51.35
C TYR A 763 -33.55 -33.60 52.70
N SER A 764 -33.86 -34.89 52.72
CA SER A 764 -34.12 -35.64 53.96
C SER A 764 -32.81 -35.86 54.71
N LEU A 765 -32.70 -35.32 55.93
CA LEU A 765 -31.53 -35.50 56.79
C LEU A 765 -31.28 -36.98 57.11
N GLU A 766 -32.36 -37.75 57.33
CA GLU A 766 -32.28 -39.18 57.69
C GLU A 766 -31.83 -40.05 56.50
N ASP A 767 -32.39 -39.82 55.31
CA ASP A 767 -31.98 -40.56 54.10
C ASP A 767 -30.57 -40.18 53.66
N SER A 768 -30.21 -38.89 53.77
CA SER A 768 -28.85 -38.43 53.46
C SER A 768 -27.82 -38.98 54.44
N LEU A 769 -28.17 -39.07 55.73
CA LEU A 769 -27.32 -39.68 56.75
C LEU A 769 -27.13 -41.18 56.47
N ARG A 770 -28.21 -41.90 56.13
CA ARG A 770 -28.14 -43.32 55.75
C ARG A 770 -27.22 -43.54 54.55
N LEU A 771 -27.41 -42.79 53.45
CA LEU A 771 -26.56 -42.85 52.26
C LEU A 771 -25.09 -42.53 52.56
N CYS A 772 -24.81 -41.52 53.39
CA CYS A 772 -23.43 -41.17 53.78
C CYS A 772 -22.79 -42.25 54.66
N GLN A 773 -23.55 -42.87 55.58
CA GLN A 773 -23.06 -43.94 56.44
C GLN A 773 -22.77 -45.23 55.67
N GLU A 774 -23.69 -45.65 54.78
CA GLU A 774 -23.54 -46.82 53.90
C GLU A 774 -22.30 -46.68 52.99
N ARG A 775 -22.05 -45.47 52.47
CA ARG A 775 -20.92 -45.18 51.56
C ARG A 775 -19.64 -44.74 52.28
N GLY A 776 -19.64 -44.69 53.62
CA GLY A 776 -18.45 -44.38 54.43
C GLY A 776 -17.98 -42.91 54.40
N LEU A 777 -18.84 -41.97 54.02
CA LEU A 777 -18.56 -40.54 53.86
C LEU A 777 -18.52 -39.82 55.23
N VAL A 778 -17.36 -39.88 55.89
CA VAL A 778 -17.19 -39.42 57.29
C VAL A 778 -17.38 -37.90 57.47
N PRO A 779 -16.77 -37.00 56.66
CA PRO A 779 -16.95 -35.55 56.82
C PRO A 779 -18.40 -35.09 56.68
N GLU A 780 -19.12 -35.65 55.72
CA GLU A 780 -20.53 -35.41 55.43
C GLU A 780 -21.41 -35.92 56.59
N THR A 781 -21.11 -37.12 57.10
CA THR A 781 -21.77 -37.70 58.28
C THR A 781 -21.60 -36.80 59.51
N VAL A 782 -20.39 -36.28 59.76
CA VAL A 782 -20.12 -35.34 60.87
C VAL A 782 -20.93 -34.05 60.72
N PHE A 783 -21.01 -33.49 59.50
CA PHE A 783 -21.81 -32.29 59.23
C PHE A 783 -23.32 -32.53 59.44
N LEU A 784 -23.86 -33.65 58.93
CA LEU A 784 -25.27 -34.02 59.10
C LEU A 784 -25.61 -34.25 60.59
N LEU A 785 -24.77 -34.97 61.34
CA LEU A 785 -24.95 -35.17 62.78
C LEU A 785 -24.90 -33.86 63.57
N SER A 786 -24.06 -32.91 63.16
CA SER A 786 -24.01 -31.57 63.75
C SER A 786 -25.30 -30.79 63.50
N ARG A 787 -25.85 -30.87 62.27
CA ARG A 787 -27.17 -30.30 61.93
C ARG A 787 -28.34 -30.97 62.67
N MET A 788 -28.21 -32.25 63.01
CA MET A 788 -29.17 -33.00 63.84
C MET A 788 -28.98 -32.77 65.36
N GLY A 789 -28.06 -31.88 65.78
CA GLY A 789 -27.80 -31.56 67.18
C GLY A 789 -27.00 -32.61 67.96
N ASN A 790 -26.52 -33.68 67.32
CA ASN A 790 -25.71 -34.71 67.96
C ASN A 790 -24.22 -34.33 67.98
N LEU A 791 -23.91 -33.23 68.66
CA LEU A 791 -22.56 -32.65 68.73
C LEU A 791 -21.55 -33.62 69.38
N LYS A 792 -21.98 -34.43 70.36
CA LYS A 792 -21.13 -35.42 71.03
C LYS A 792 -20.78 -36.59 70.11
N GLY A 793 -21.76 -37.12 69.35
CA GLY A 793 -21.50 -38.14 68.33
C GLY A 793 -20.66 -37.64 67.16
N ALA A 794 -20.85 -36.38 66.74
CA ALA A 794 -20.02 -35.73 65.73
C ALA A 794 -18.55 -35.60 66.21
N LEU A 795 -18.32 -35.06 67.42
CA LEU A 795 -16.98 -34.95 67.99
C LEU A 795 -16.32 -36.32 68.24
N GLN A 796 -17.09 -37.33 68.66
CA GLN A 796 -16.59 -38.69 68.82
C GLN A 796 -16.11 -39.28 67.49
N LEU A 797 -16.85 -39.10 66.38
CA LEU A 797 -16.42 -39.54 65.05
C LEU A 797 -15.14 -38.83 64.59
N ILE A 798 -14.98 -37.54 64.88
CA ILE A 798 -13.73 -36.80 64.60
C ILE A 798 -12.57 -37.42 65.41
N LEU A 799 -12.74 -37.61 66.72
CA LEU A 799 -11.68 -38.09 67.62
C LEU A 799 -11.28 -39.55 67.37
N GLU A 800 -12.23 -40.44 67.06
CA GLU A 800 -11.99 -41.89 66.92
C GLU A 800 -11.61 -42.30 65.49
N ARG A 801 -12.32 -41.76 64.48
CA ARG A 801 -12.26 -42.21 63.08
C ARG A 801 -11.41 -41.30 62.19
N ILE A 802 -11.47 -39.98 62.38
CA ILE A 802 -10.58 -39.03 61.67
C ILE A 802 -9.23 -38.92 62.39
N ARG A 803 -9.23 -38.99 63.74
CA ARG A 803 -8.05 -38.89 64.63
C ARG A 803 -7.26 -37.59 64.51
N ASP A 804 -7.83 -36.56 63.89
CA ASP A 804 -7.20 -35.24 63.78
C ASP A 804 -7.61 -34.32 64.94
N VAL A 805 -6.62 -34.01 65.79
CA VAL A 805 -6.78 -33.11 66.95
C VAL A 805 -7.07 -31.67 66.50
N ARG A 806 -6.60 -31.25 65.32
CA ARG A 806 -6.81 -29.89 64.80
C ARG A 806 -8.26 -29.68 64.39
N GLN A 807 -8.84 -30.59 63.59
CA GLN A 807 -10.27 -30.55 63.29
C GLN A 807 -11.15 -30.62 64.54
N ALA A 808 -10.79 -31.42 65.55
CA ALA A 808 -11.53 -31.47 66.82
C ALA A 808 -11.50 -30.12 67.58
N ILE A 809 -10.34 -29.46 67.60
CA ILE A 809 -10.16 -28.12 68.20
C ILE A 809 -10.94 -27.06 67.41
N ASP A 810 -10.89 -27.08 66.08
CA ASP A 810 -11.55 -26.07 65.25
C ASP A 810 -13.08 -26.27 65.25
N PHE A 811 -13.58 -27.50 65.30
CA PHE A 811 -14.99 -27.81 65.55
C PHE A 811 -15.46 -27.24 66.90
N ALA A 812 -14.65 -27.38 67.97
CA ALA A 812 -14.97 -26.80 69.28
C ALA A 812 -14.96 -25.25 69.27
N LYS A 813 -14.06 -24.61 68.51
CA LYS A 813 -14.07 -23.15 68.30
C LYS A 813 -15.33 -22.67 67.57
N GLU A 814 -15.77 -23.40 66.55
CA GLU A 814 -16.95 -23.04 65.75
C GLU A 814 -18.25 -23.12 66.56
N GLN A 815 -18.44 -24.18 67.37
CA GLN A 815 -19.68 -24.38 68.12
C GLN A 815 -19.83 -23.45 69.35
N LYS A 816 -18.72 -22.91 69.90
CA LYS A 816 -18.70 -22.03 71.09
C LYS A 816 -19.40 -22.64 72.32
N ASP A 817 -19.30 -23.96 72.48
CA ASP A 817 -19.90 -24.71 73.58
C ASP A 817 -18.84 -25.07 74.62
N ASP A 818 -18.94 -24.50 75.81
CA ASP A 818 -18.00 -24.72 76.92
C ASP A 818 -18.04 -26.17 77.42
N ASP A 819 -19.19 -26.87 77.36
CA ASP A 819 -19.29 -28.30 77.73
C ASP A 819 -18.52 -29.18 76.73
N LEU A 820 -18.47 -28.74 75.46
CA LEU A 820 -17.75 -29.43 74.39
C LEU A 820 -16.23 -29.19 74.50
N TRP A 821 -15.81 -28.02 74.97
CA TRP A 821 -14.42 -27.77 75.39
C TRP A 821 -14.02 -28.58 76.62
N ASP A 822 -14.87 -28.67 77.65
CA ASP A 822 -14.58 -29.51 78.83
C ASP A 822 -14.55 -31.01 78.48
N TYR A 823 -15.36 -31.47 77.51
CA TYR A 823 -15.26 -32.82 76.95
C TYR A 823 -13.95 -33.02 76.17
N LEU A 824 -13.53 -32.05 75.34
CA LEU A 824 -12.26 -32.12 74.60
C LEU A 824 -11.05 -32.09 75.55
N ILE A 825 -11.08 -31.25 76.59
CA ILE A 825 -10.04 -31.17 77.62
C ILE A 825 -9.97 -32.47 78.42
N SER A 826 -11.10 -32.96 78.95
CA SER A 826 -11.11 -34.22 79.71
C SER A 826 -10.62 -35.43 78.89
N HIS A 827 -10.99 -35.53 77.61
CA HIS A 827 -10.52 -36.62 76.73
C HIS A 827 -9.05 -36.46 76.26
N SER A 828 -8.44 -35.28 76.43
CA SER A 828 -7.05 -35.01 76.00
C SER A 828 -6.02 -35.03 77.13
N LEU A 829 -6.44 -34.85 78.40
CA LEU A 829 -5.55 -34.91 79.56
C LEU A 829 -4.79 -36.24 79.71
N ASP A 830 -5.35 -37.35 79.21
CA ASP A 830 -4.71 -38.66 79.22
C ASP A 830 -3.62 -38.84 78.15
N LYS A 831 -3.52 -37.91 77.17
CA LYS A 831 -2.70 -38.08 75.96
C LYS A 831 -1.74 -36.91 75.77
N PRO A 832 -0.42 -37.05 76.06
CA PRO A 832 0.54 -35.95 76.02
C PRO A 832 0.62 -35.19 74.68
N SER A 833 0.38 -35.86 73.55
CA SER A 833 0.34 -35.22 72.22
C SER A 833 -0.88 -34.30 72.03
N TYR A 834 -2.02 -34.60 72.66
CA TYR A 834 -3.23 -33.79 72.57
C TYR A 834 -3.11 -32.55 73.48
N ILE A 835 -2.46 -32.66 74.64
CA ILE A 835 -2.12 -31.52 75.51
C ILE A 835 -1.22 -30.52 74.76
N VAL A 836 -0.20 -31.00 74.05
CA VAL A 836 0.64 -30.15 73.18
C VAL A 836 -0.17 -29.52 72.04
N GLY A 837 -1.05 -30.30 71.41
CA GLY A 837 -1.96 -29.81 70.37
C GLY A 837 -2.91 -28.70 70.85
N LEU A 838 -3.43 -28.79 72.07
CA LEU A 838 -4.24 -27.76 72.71
C LEU A 838 -3.42 -26.50 73.03
N LEU A 839 -2.29 -26.65 73.74
CA LEU A 839 -1.42 -25.51 74.09
C LEU A 839 -0.92 -24.73 72.86
N GLN A 840 -0.74 -25.39 71.72
CA GLN A 840 -0.27 -24.76 70.49
C GLN A 840 -1.38 -24.16 69.60
N ASN A 841 -2.64 -24.62 69.71
CA ASN A 841 -3.71 -24.28 68.74
C ASN A 841 -5.02 -23.76 69.36
N ALA A 842 -5.19 -23.84 70.69
CA ALA A 842 -6.34 -23.24 71.38
C ALA A 842 -6.28 -21.71 71.42
N GLY A 843 -5.07 -21.13 71.37
CA GLY A 843 -4.84 -19.69 71.38
C GLY A 843 -5.44 -19.04 72.62
N THR A 844 -6.19 -17.95 72.43
CA THR A 844 -6.82 -17.16 73.48
C THR A 844 -8.22 -17.65 73.90
N HIS A 845 -8.73 -18.72 73.29
CA HIS A 845 -10.09 -19.24 73.58
C HIS A 845 -10.16 -20.09 74.84
N ILE A 846 -9.04 -20.66 75.29
CA ILE A 846 -8.92 -21.32 76.59
C ILE A 846 -8.05 -20.43 77.47
N ASP A 847 -8.50 -20.17 78.69
CA ASP A 847 -7.67 -19.54 79.71
C ASP A 847 -6.46 -20.46 80.02
N PRO A 848 -5.22 -20.04 79.69
CA PRO A 848 -4.05 -20.89 79.85
C PRO A 848 -3.80 -21.25 81.32
N ILE A 849 -4.26 -20.42 82.27
CA ILE A 849 -4.15 -20.70 83.70
C ILE A 849 -5.02 -21.92 84.06
N LYS A 850 -6.29 -21.93 83.63
CA LYS A 850 -7.21 -23.06 83.86
C LYS A 850 -6.74 -24.36 83.21
N LEU A 851 -6.10 -24.27 82.05
CA LEU A 851 -5.53 -25.45 81.37
C LEU A 851 -4.30 -25.98 82.13
N ILE A 852 -3.39 -25.11 82.56
CA ILE A 852 -2.18 -25.49 83.31
C ILE A 852 -2.54 -26.09 84.69
N GLU A 853 -3.53 -25.52 85.40
CA GLU A 853 -3.97 -26.03 86.70
C GLU A 853 -4.57 -27.44 86.65
N ARG A 854 -5.18 -27.83 85.52
CA ARG A 854 -5.79 -29.16 85.31
C ARG A 854 -4.80 -30.25 84.88
N ILE A 855 -3.54 -29.92 84.59
CA ILE A 855 -2.50 -30.90 84.21
C ILE A 855 -2.05 -31.70 85.44
N PRO A 856 -2.10 -33.05 85.44
CA PRO A 856 -1.70 -33.86 86.59
C PRO A 856 -0.21 -33.71 86.93
N LYS A 857 0.11 -33.48 88.21
CA LYS A 857 1.49 -33.32 88.68
C LYS A 857 2.30 -34.59 88.40
N GLY A 858 3.36 -34.45 87.61
CA GLY A 858 4.26 -35.55 87.22
C GLY A 858 4.11 -36.04 85.77
N THR A 859 3.16 -35.53 84.98
CA THR A 859 3.06 -35.86 83.55
C THR A 859 4.25 -35.27 82.76
N HIS A 860 4.96 -36.12 82.01
CA HIS A 860 6.05 -35.70 81.15
C HIS A 860 5.52 -35.20 79.79
N ILE A 861 5.35 -33.88 79.66
CA ILE A 861 4.85 -33.25 78.42
C ILE A 861 6.05 -32.89 77.52
N PRO A 862 6.18 -33.49 76.32
CA PRO A 862 7.27 -33.17 75.39
C PRO A 862 7.14 -31.73 74.87
N ASN A 863 8.27 -31.04 74.71
CA ASN A 863 8.36 -29.66 74.18
C ASN A 863 7.53 -28.60 74.93
N LEU A 864 7.13 -28.84 76.19
CA LEU A 864 6.33 -27.91 77.01
C LEU A 864 6.91 -26.48 77.04
N LYS A 865 8.24 -26.32 77.13
CA LYS A 865 8.91 -25.01 77.09
C LYS A 865 8.63 -24.25 75.79
N ALA A 866 8.66 -24.92 74.64
CA ALA A 866 8.41 -24.28 73.34
C ALA A 866 6.92 -23.91 73.20
N SER A 867 6.00 -24.79 73.62
CA SER A 867 4.57 -24.50 73.60
C SER A 867 4.19 -23.32 74.51
N LEU A 868 4.75 -23.25 75.72
CA LEU A 868 4.50 -22.12 76.64
C LEU A 868 5.11 -20.80 76.14
N ILE A 869 6.30 -20.83 75.53
CA ILE A 869 6.88 -19.65 74.87
C ILE A 869 5.95 -19.17 73.76
N LYS A 870 5.45 -20.06 72.90
CA LYS A 870 4.50 -19.70 71.85
C LYS A 870 3.23 -19.06 72.43
N THR A 871 2.61 -19.65 73.46
CA THR A 871 1.42 -19.07 74.10
C THR A 871 1.71 -17.66 74.64
N LEU A 872 2.86 -17.44 75.29
CA LEU A 872 3.26 -16.13 75.79
C LEU A 872 3.57 -15.12 74.67
N GLU A 873 4.17 -15.58 73.57
CA GLU A 873 4.40 -14.78 72.36
C GLU A 873 3.09 -14.38 71.68
N ASP A 874 2.12 -15.30 71.55
CA ASP A 874 0.79 -15.03 70.98
C ASP A 874 0.05 -13.94 71.79
N TYR A 875 0.05 -14.03 73.14
CA TYR A 875 -0.52 -13.00 74.01
C TYR A 875 0.26 -11.67 73.96
N ARG A 876 1.59 -11.69 73.87
CA ARG A 876 2.42 -10.49 73.72
C ARG A 876 2.19 -9.81 72.36
N LEU A 877 2.03 -10.60 71.30
CA LEU A 877 1.73 -10.11 69.96
C LEU A 877 0.35 -9.44 69.95
N GLN A 878 -0.64 -10.01 70.63
CA GLN A 878 -1.97 -9.42 70.80
C GLN A 878 -1.88 -8.04 71.49
N MET A 879 -1.14 -7.91 72.60
CA MET A 879 -0.90 -6.60 73.25
C MET A 879 -0.25 -5.61 72.29
N SER A 880 0.83 -6.01 71.60
CA SER A 880 1.53 -5.16 70.64
C SER A 880 0.65 -4.74 69.47
N LEU A 881 -0.28 -5.61 69.02
CA LEU A 881 -1.22 -5.31 67.96
C LEU A 881 -2.25 -4.27 68.42
N THR A 882 -2.79 -4.42 69.64
CA THR A 882 -3.73 -3.43 70.20
C THR A 882 -3.10 -2.05 70.41
N GLU A 883 -1.84 -2.00 70.87
CA GLU A 883 -1.08 -0.75 70.98
C GLU A 883 -0.82 -0.13 69.60
N GLY A 884 -0.44 -0.95 68.60
CA GLY A 884 -0.21 -0.50 67.22
C GLY A 884 -1.48 0.04 66.54
N CYS A 885 -2.61 -0.65 66.67
CA CYS A 885 -3.90 -0.18 66.16
C CYS A 885 -4.30 1.16 66.79
N LEU A 886 -4.06 1.35 68.09
CA LEU A 886 -4.37 2.59 68.80
C LEU A 886 -3.47 3.76 68.33
N ALA A 887 -2.19 3.50 68.04
CA ALA A 887 -1.28 4.50 67.48
C ALA A 887 -1.67 4.92 66.05
N ILE A 888 -2.05 3.96 65.18
CA ILE A 888 -2.50 4.23 63.81
C ILE A 888 -3.78 5.07 63.82
N LEU A 889 -4.77 4.69 64.66
CA LEU A 889 -6.03 5.42 64.78
C LEU A 889 -5.82 6.90 65.13
N ILE A 890 -4.88 7.19 66.05
CA ILE A 890 -4.52 8.57 66.43
C ILE A 890 -3.90 9.31 65.24
N SER A 891 -2.99 8.67 64.49
CA SER A 891 -2.36 9.26 63.30
C SER A 891 -3.37 9.58 62.20
N ASP A 892 -4.31 8.68 61.94
CA ASP A 892 -5.36 8.88 60.93
C ASP A 892 -6.32 10.00 61.32
N CYS A 893 -6.70 10.09 62.61
CA CYS A 893 -7.50 11.21 63.12
C CYS A 893 -6.81 12.57 62.90
N VAL A 894 -5.50 12.68 63.16
CA VAL A 894 -4.73 13.91 62.89
C VAL A 894 -4.67 14.21 61.40
N THR A 895 -4.38 13.22 60.57
CA THR A 895 -4.25 13.38 59.10
C THR A 895 -5.57 13.82 58.46
N LEU A 896 -6.70 13.27 58.91
CA LEU A 896 -8.04 13.68 58.48
C LEU A 896 -8.38 15.10 58.94
N LEU A 897 -7.98 15.50 60.15
CA LEU A 897 -8.18 16.85 60.66
C LEU A 897 -7.41 17.89 59.84
N GLU A 898 -6.14 17.62 59.51
CA GLU A 898 -5.34 18.48 58.63
C GLU A 898 -5.92 18.59 57.22
N ARG A 899 -6.45 17.49 56.68
CA ARG A 899 -7.13 17.50 55.38
C ARG A 899 -8.38 18.38 55.41
N MET A 900 -9.19 18.29 56.47
CA MET A 900 -10.35 19.14 56.67
C MET A 900 -9.95 20.63 56.84
N GLU A 901 -8.89 20.93 57.60
CA GLU A 901 -8.38 22.32 57.74
C GLU A 901 -7.93 22.88 56.37
N ARG A 902 -7.30 22.06 55.53
CA ARG A 902 -6.81 22.45 54.21
C ARG A 902 -7.94 22.77 53.22
N GLU A 903 -9.00 21.97 53.20
CA GLU A 903 -10.18 22.23 52.35
C GLU A 903 -10.94 23.48 52.81
N HIS A 904 -11.20 23.66 54.11
CA HIS A 904 -11.85 24.87 54.64
C HIS A 904 -11.05 26.18 54.44
N ARG A 905 -9.77 26.11 54.04
CA ARG A 905 -8.93 27.27 53.76
C ARG A 905 -8.94 27.74 52.29
N LYS A 906 -9.48 26.94 51.37
CA LYS A 906 -9.55 27.28 49.94
C LYS A 906 -10.61 28.36 49.67
N GLY A 907 -10.39 29.14 48.62
CA GLY A 907 -11.35 30.11 48.11
C GLY A 907 -12.38 29.47 47.17
N ILE A 908 -13.64 29.87 47.33
CA ILE A 908 -14.75 29.53 46.45
C ILE A 908 -14.90 30.67 45.44
N LEU A 909 -14.79 30.35 44.14
CA LEU A 909 -15.05 31.30 43.06
C LEU A 909 -16.57 31.49 42.88
N ILE A 910 -16.97 32.75 42.77
CA ILE A 910 -18.34 33.18 42.50
C ILE A 910 -18.34 33.90 41.14
N PHE A 911 -19.07 33.33 40.19
CA PHE A 911 -19.23 33.81 38.82
C PHE A 911 -20.51 34.65 38.67
N ASP A 912 -20.60 35.44 37.60
CA ASP A 912 -21.80 36.18 37.19
C ASP A 912 -23.04 35.28 36.99
N THR A 913 -22.82 34.04 36.54
CA THR A 913 -23.85 32.98 36.45
C THR A 913 -24.17 32.28 37.78
N THR A 914 -23.60 32.70 38.90
CA THR A 914 -23.90 32.07 40.20
C THR A 914 -25.27 32.53 40.66
N GLU A 915 -26.20 31.59 40.75
CA GLU A 915 -27.56 31.84 41.22
C GLU A 915 -27.61 31.85 42.75
N ASP A 916 -28.45 32.73 43.29
CA ASP A 916 -28.82 32.69 44.70
C ASP A 916 -29.60 31.41 44.96
N ALA A 917 -29.10 30.56 45.88
CA ALA A 917 -29.62 29.22 46.11
C ALA A 917 -31.06 29.16 46.66
N LEU A 918 -31.63 30.30 47.07
CA LEU A 918 -33.02 30.42 47.54
C LEU A 918 -33.97 30.91 46.45
N THR A 919 -33.52 31.82 45.57
CA THR A 919 -34.37 32.46 44.55
C THR A 919 -34.08 32.01 43.12
N MET A 920 -33.02 31.22 42.89
CA MET A 920 -32.56 30.71 41.58
C MET A 920 -32.40 31.83 40.53
N LYS A 921 -31.89 32.99 40.98
CA LYS A 921 -31.61 34.17 40.14
C LYS A 921 -30.13 34.53 40.25
N PRO A 922 -29.47 34.95 39.15
CA PRO A 922 -28.06 35.31 39.17
C PRO A 922 -27.80 36.48 40.14
N ILE A 923 -26.89 36.27 41.10
CA ILE A 923 -26.66 37.14 42.26
C ILE A 923 -26.32 38.59 41.87
N PHE A 924 -25.67 38.79 40.72
CA PHE A 924 -25.16 40.09 40.29
C PHE A 924 -26.17 40.97 39.53
N ARG A 925 -27.41 40.50 39.32
CA ARG A 925 -28.38 41.17 38.42
C ARG A 925 -28.83 42.56 38.91
N GLU A 926 -28.86 42.81 40.22
CA GLU A 926 -29.21 44.12 40.78
C GLU A 926 -28.02 45.10 40.81
N VAL A 927 -26.79 44.58 40.91
CA VAL A 927 -25.57 45.42 40.92
C VAL A 927 -25.35 46.12 39.57
N ALA A 928 -25.68 45.43 38.46
CA ALA A 928 -25.64 46.03 37.11
C ALA A 928 -26.66 47.16 36.91
N ALA A 929 -27.80 47.12 37.62
CA ALA A 929 -28.81 48.19 37.60
C ALA A 929 -28.41 49.39 38.47
N PHE A 930 -27.56 49.20 39.48
CA PHE A 930 -27.06 50.29 40.32
C PHE A 930 -25.87 51.03 39.67
N LEU A 931 -24.95 50.28 39.04
CA LEU A 931 -23.76 50.84 38.36
C LEU A 931 -24.06 51.64 37.09
N SER A 932 -25.26 51.51 36.51
CA SER A 932 -25.66 52.24 35.29
C SER A 932 -26.12 53.69 35.53
N SER A 933 -26.01 54.19 36.78
CA SER A 933 -26.37 55.57 37.15
C SER A 933 -25.17 56.48 37.48
N GLY A 934 -23.92 56.00 37.34
CA GLY A 934 -22.70 56.75 37.70
C GLY A 934 -21.49 56.50 36.78
N SER A 935 -21.36 57.32 35.73
CA SER A 935 -20.14 57.69 34.99
C SER A 935 -19.05 56.63 34.68
N SER A 936 -18.97 56.28 33.39
CA SER A 936 -17.77 55.86 32.64
C SER A 936 -16.80 54.85 33.28
N LEU A 937 -16.92 53.59 32.88
CA LEU A 937 -15.79 52.67 32.71
C LEU A 937 -16.03 51.79 31.47
N SER A 938 -14.94 51.39 30.82
CA SER A 938 -14.91 50.74 29.51
C SER A 938 -15.53 49.34 29.50
N GLN A 939 -15.91 48.88 28.29
CA GLN A 939 -16.33 47.49 28.04
C GLN A 939 -15.30 46.50 28.61
N GLY A 940 -15.72 45.73 29.61
CA GLY A 940 -14.92 44.73 30.30
C GLY A 940 -15.83 43.67 30.94
N SER A 941 -15.31 42.46 31.13
CA SER A 941 -16.07 41.34 31.69
C SER A 941 -16.55 41.61 33.13
N PRO A 942 -17.70 41.03 33.55
CA PRO A 942 -18.22 41.25 34.90
C PRO A 942 -17.25 40.77 35.99
N PRO A 943 -17.23 41.42 37.16
CA PRO A 943 -16.27 41.15 38.22
C PRO A 943 -16.44 39.74 38.82
N ARG A 944 -15.41 38.91 38.69
CA ARG A 944 -15.34 37.60 39.35
C ARG A 944 -14.90 37.77 40.80
N LEU A 945 -15.67 37.22 41.74
CA LEU A 945 -15.36 37.27 43.18
C LEU A 945 -14.81 35.93 43.67
N VAL A 946 -13.99 35.98 44.72
CA VAL A 946 -13.52 34.82 45.46
C VAL A 946 -13.87 35.01 46.94
N ALA A 947 -14.66 34.10 47.49
CA ALA A 947 -15.10 34.08 48.88
C ALA A 947 -14.39 32.97 49.66
N PHE A 948 -13.99 33.27 50.90
CA PHE A 948 -13.34 32.30 51.78
C PHE A 948 -14.22 31.98 52.98
N PHE A 949 -14.11 30.76 53.52
CA PHE A 949 -14.89 30.33 54.69
C PHE A 949 -14.70 31.23 55.94
N CYS A 950 -13.60 31.97 56.00
CA CYS A 950 -13.35 33.01 57.00
C CYS A 950 -14.15 34.32 56.82
N GLY A 951 -15.06 34.40 55.85
CA GLY A 951 -15.91 35.57 55.58
C GLY A 951 -15.28 36.66 54.69
N HIS A 952 -13.96 36.63 54.47
CA HIS A 952 -13.30 37.56 53.55
C HIS A 952 -13.65 37.27 52.08
N THR A 953 -13.91 38.31 51.31
CA THR A 953 -14.19 38.28 49.87
C THR A 953 -13.24 39.22 49.12
N PHE A 954 -12.83 38.84 47.91
CA PHE A 954 -11.91 39.61 47.07
C PHE A 954 -12.34 39.54 45.60
N LEU A 955 -11.98 40.55 44.81
CA LEU A 955 -11.99 40.45 43.35
C LEU A 955 -10.85 39.52 42.91
N SER A 956 -11.11 38.63 41.95
CA SER A 956 -10.10 37.67 41.49
C SER A 956 -8.85 38.36 40.95
N THR A 957 -9.02 39.45 40.19
CA THR A 957 -7.92 40.26 39.64
C THR A 957 -6.96 40.77 40.73
N SER A 958 -7.51 41.19 41.88
CA SER A 958 -6.72 41.65 43.04
C SER A 958 -6.03 40.52 43.81
N LEU A 959 -6.38 39.25 43.56
CA LEU A 959 -5.66 38.08 44.03
C LEU A 959 -4.61 37.61 43.01
N ASP A 960 -4.91 37.70 41.71
CA ASP A 960 -4.02 37.34 40.61
C ASP A 960 -2.77 38.24 40.56
N GLU A 961 -2.92 39.57 40.70
CA GLU A 961 -1.79 40.50 40.78
C GLU A 961 -0.83 40.15 41.92
N LYS A 962 -1.36 39.77 43.09
CA LYS A 962 -0.57 39.32 44.25
C LYS A 962 0.04 37.93 44.10
N ALA A 963 -0.47 37.10 43.19
CA ALA A 963 0.08 35.78 42.92
C ALA A 963 1.28 35.85 41.96
N GLN A 964 1.25 36.77 40.99
CA GLN A 964 2.34 36.95 40.02
C GLN A 964 3.63 37.48 40.68
N ASP A 965 3.52 38.39 41.65
CA ASP A 965 4.68 38.87 42.45
C ASP A 965 5.40 37.76 43.23
N ALA A 966 4.79 36.59 43.41
CA ALA A 966 5.30 35.51 44.25
C ALA A 966 5.96 34.34 43.47
N SER A 967 5.93 34.33 42.13
CA SER A 967 6.22 33.13 41.32
C SER A 967 7.55 33.13 40.54
N GLY A 968 8.52 33.99 40.89
CA GLY A 968 9.83 34.01 40.23
C GLY A 968 10.89 33.13 40.88
N MET A 969 11.12 31.90 40.37
CA MET A 969 12.42 31.17 40.24
C MET A 969 12.18 29.70 39.76
N PRO A 970 13.12 29.06 39.02
CA PRO A 970 12.86 27.82 38.26
C PRO A 970 13.36 26.52 38.94
N ALA A 971 12.93 25.37 38.41
CA ALA A 971 13.22 24.02 38.93
C ALA A 971 14.29 23.25 38.14
N THR A 972 15.03 22.35 38.80
CA THR A 972 16.02 21.46 38.18
C THR A 972 16.06 20.03 38.77
N LEU A 973 15.96 19.06 37.86
CA LEU A 973 16.67 17.77 37.75
C LEU A 973 16.74 16.76 38.93
N ALA A 974 16.40 15.51 38.61
CA ALA A 974 16.77 14.29 39.36
C ALA A 974 17.75 13.42 38.53
N GLY A 975 18.59 12.63 39.20
CA GLY A 975 19.62 11.75 38.60
C GLY A 975 20.13 10.67 39.59
N PRO A 976 20.83 9.60 39.12
CA PRO A 976 20.40 8.22 39.44
C PRO A 976 21.48 7.18 39.86
N GLY A 977 21.04 5.97 40.28
CA GLY A 977 21.82 4.69 40.40
C GLY A 977 22.75 4.56 41.63
N GLY A 978 23.18 3.39 42.16
CA GLY A 978 23.02 1.93 41.88
C GLY A 978 24.14 1.14 42.64
N ALA A 979 24.25 -0.21 42.74
CA ALA A 979 23.36 -1.36 42.57
C ALA A 979 24.06 -2.69 43.05
N GLY A 980 23.33 -3.77 43.37
CA GLY A 980 23.87 -5.16 43.54
C GLY A 980 23.84 -5.78 44.98
N GLY A 981 23.70 -7.10 45.19
CA GLY A 981 23.36 -8.20 44.26
C GLY A 981 23.62 -9.65 44.76
N GLY A 982 22.55 -10.45 45.00
CA GLY A 982 22.55 -11.94 45.04
C GLY A 982 22.90 -12.65 46.37
N PRO A 983 22.64 -13.98 46.54
CA PRO A 983 21.98 -14.95 45.62
C PRO A 983 20.76 -15.72 46.24
N ARG A 984 20.21 -16.71 45.50
CA ARG A 984 18.96 -17.47 45.80
C ARG A 984 19.15 -18.82 46.51
N LEU A 985 18.20 -19.15 47.40
CA LEU A 985 17.55 -20.47 47.64
C LEU A 985 16.16 -20.21 48.28
N GLY A 986 15.13 -21.07 48.26
CA GLY A 986 14.95 -22.33 47.51
C GLY A 986 13.85 -23.24 48.10
N GLY A 987 12.58 -23.13 47.66
CA GLY A 987 11.44 -23.96 48.12
C GLY A 987 10.07 -23.26 48.06
N PRO A 988 8.92 -23.96 47.99
CA PRO A 988 7.74 -23.44 47.29
C PRO A 988 6.46 -23.15 48.13
N GLN A 989 5.57 -22.38 47.47
CA GLN A 989 4.14 -22.11 47.74
C GLN A 989 3.30 -23.35 48.17
N PRO A 990 2.10 -23.21 48.81
CA PRO A 990 1.01 -22.34 48.28
C PRO A 990 -0.05 -21.75 49.24
N GLY A 991 -0.80 -20.77 48.68
CA GLY A 991 -2.27 -20.79 48.71
C GLY A 991 -3.00 -19.91 49.73
N LEU A 992 -3.73 -18.90 49.24
CA LEU A 992 -5.20 -18.86 49.34
C LEU A 992 -5.81 -17.77 48.44
N ALA A 993 -7.05 -18.00 48.03
CA ALA A 993 -7.89 -17.14 47.17
C ALA A 993 -8.53 -16.00 47.99
N ALA A 994 -9.36 -15.08 47.47
CA ALA A 994 -10.14 -15.07 46.23
C ALA A 994 -10.58 -13.65 45.81
N GLN A 995 -11.00 -13.50 44.54
CA GLN A 995 -12.19 -12.77 44.02
C GLN A 995 -12.53 -11.37 44.59
N GLN A 996 -12.91 -10.36 43.78
CA GLN A 996 -14.12 -10.38 42.93
C GLN A 996 -14.25 -9.13 42.02
N ALA A 997 -15.23 -9.18 41.09
CA ALA A 997 -15.95 -8.05 40.46
C ALA A 997 -15.31 -7.19 39.32
N HIS A 998 -15.58 -7.62 38.08
CA HIS A 998 -16.32 -6.88 37.03
C HIS A 998 -16.07 -5.38 36.72
N ALA A 999 -15.47 -5.17 35.53
CA ALA A 999 -16.09 -4.59 34.32
C ALA A 999 -16.45 -3.08 34.19
N ALA A 1000 -16.35 -2.63 32.93
CA ALA A 1000 -16.55 -1.28 32.36
C ALA A 1000 -15.43 -0.26 32.67
N GLY A 1001 -14.89 0.50 31.71
CA GLY A 1001 -15.18 0.58 30.28
C GLY A 1001 -15.33 2.04 29.82
N GLY A 1002 -14.42 2.52 28.97
CA GLY A 1002 -14.61 3.76 28.22
C GLY A 1002 -13.58 4.87 28.44
N LEU A 1003 -13.01 5.31 27.31
CA LEU A 1003 -12.65 6.69 26.97
C LEU A 1003 -11.53 7.39 27.77
N ALA A 1004 -10.35 7.44 27.12
CA ALA A 1004 -9.48 8.61 27.25
C ALA A 1004 -10.21 9.87 26.75
N SER A 1005 -10.13 10.98 27.49
CA SER A 1005 -10.44 12.30 26.94
C SER A 1005 -9.65 13.42 27.65
N ALA A 1006 -9.14 14.33 26.81
CA ALA A 1006 -8.73 15.71 27.06
C ALA A 1006 -8.22 16.14 28.45
N GLY A 1007 -6.99 16.65 28.49
CA GLY A 1007 -6.43 17.32 29.67
C GLY A 1007 -7.25 18.53 30.14
N ARG A 1008 -7.26 18.77 31.45
CA ARG A 1008 -7.85 19.96 32.08
C ARG A 1008 -6.80 20.65 32.95
N ALA A 1009 -6.76 21.98 32.87
CA ALA A 1009 -5.71 22.85 33.40
C ALA A 1009 -5.47 22.69 34.92
N PRO A 1010 -4.26 23.03 35.43
CA PRO A 1010 -3.95 22.95 36.86
C PRO A 1010 -4.85 23.88 37.69
N GLY A 1011 -5.72 23.29 38.51
CA GLY A 1011 -6.62 23.99 39.42
C GLY A 1011 -5.89 24.55 40.64
N GLY A 1012 -5.11 25.62 40.46
CA GLY A 1012 -4.55 26.42 41.54
C GLY A 1012 -5.64 27.19 42.29
N GLY A 1013 -6.12 26.66 43.41
CA GLY A 1013 -7.11 27.34 44.26
C GLY A 1013 -6.49 28.47 45.07
N TYR A 1014 -7.15 29.63 45.10
CA TYR A 1014 -6.72 30.77 45.93
C TYR A 1014 -6.78 30.46 47.43
N PHE A 1015 -5.98 31.17 48.23
CA PHE A 1015 -5.99 31.17 49.70
C PHE A 1015 -6.15 32.60 50.22
N CYS A 1016 -6.82 32.78 51.37
CA CYS A 1016 -7.10 34.11 51.92
C CYS A 1016 -5.83 34.83 52.41
N PRO A 1017 -5.41 35.95 51.78
CA PRO A 1017 -4.15 36.62 52.13
C PRO A 1017 -4.16 37.23 53.54
N ILE A 1018 -5.32 37.73 53.99
CA ILE A 1018 -5.47 38.32 55.33
C ILE A 1018 -5.26 37.25 56.42
N CYS A 1019 -5.86 36.07 56.25
CA CYS A 1019 -5.71 34.98 57.21
C CYS A 1019 -4.31 34.31 57.16
N GLN A 1020 -3.62 34.34 56.02
CA GLN A 1020 -2.21 33.92 55.94
C GLN A 1020 -1.29 34.88 56.69
N ASN A 1021 -1.43 36.20 56.49
CA ASN A 1021 -0.62 37.20 57.21
C ASN A 1021 -0.93 37.25 58.72
N ALA A 1022 -2.18 36.97 59.13
CA ALA A 1022 -2.51 36.81 60.54
C ALA A 1022 -1.75 35.66 61.23
N LYS A 1023 -1.51 34.53 60.53
CA LYS A 1023 -0.66 33.43 61.04
C LYS A 1023 0.82 33.86 61.20
N GLN A 1024 1.35 34.79 60.39
CA GLN A 1024 2.73 35.27 60.56
C GLN A 1024 2.91 36.17 61.80
N ARG A 1025 1.89 36.95 62.20
CA ARG A 1025 1.95 37.78 63.43
C ARG A 1025 1.83 36.98 64.73
N ASN A 1026 1.17 35.82 64.73
CA ASN A 1026 1.02 34.96 65.90
C ASN A 1026 1.96 33.73 65.87
N LYS A 1027 3.28 33.95 65.83
CA LYS A 1027 4.27 32.90 66.14
C LYS A 1027 4.38 32.65 67.66
N ARG A 1028 3.34 32.08 68.24
CA ARG A 1028 3.41 31.26 69.47
C ARG A 1028 2.43 30.08 69.33
N PRO A 1029 2.89 28.82 69.28
CA PRO A 1029 1.97 27.68 69.27
C PRO A 1029 1.26 27.60 70.63
N PRO A 1030 -0.07 27.40 70.66
CA PRO A 1030 -0.78 27.16 71.91
C PRO A 1030 -0.47 25.74 72.40
N THR A 1031 0.19 25.63 73.55
CA THR A 1031 0.28 24.36 74.29
C THR A 1031 -1.08 24.04 74.91
N MET A 1032 -2.01 23.52 74.11
CA MET A 1032 -3.25 22.95 74.65
C MET A 1032 -2.96 21.54 75.20
N ARG A 1033 -2.84 21.47 76.53
CA ARG A 1033 -2.96 20.20 77.26
C ARG A 1033 -4.38 19.67 77.10
N LEU A 1034 -4.57 18.66 76.26
CA LEU A 1034 -5.75 17.78 76.28
C LEU A 1034 -5.41 16.46 76.98
N GLY A 1035 -4.86 16.57 78.18
CA GLY A 1035 -5.01 15.53 79.20
C GLY A 1035 -6.35 15.76 79.92
N HIS A 1036 -7.11 14.69 80.17
CA HIS A 1036 -8.51 14.69 80.62
C HIS A 1036 -9.56 15.09 79.56
N MET A 1037 -9.85 14.21 78.61
CA MET A 1037 -11.20 13.65 78.41
C MET A 1037 -11.21 12.51 77.36
N ALA A 1038 -10.64 11.38 77.74
CA ALA A 1038 -10.85 10.08 77.07
C ALA A 1038 -10.86 8.94 78.11
N GLY A 1039 -11.41 9.22 79.29
CA GLY A 1039 -11.43 8.34 80.45
C GLY A 1039 -12.85 8.04 80.92
N GLN A 1040 -13.76 7.66 79.99
CA GLN A 1040 -15.06 7.02 80.25
C GLN A 1040 -15.76 6.62 78.94
N ALA A 1041 -15.18 5.68 78.20
CA ALA A 1041 -15.81 5.03 77.04
C ALA A 1041 -15.28 3.60 76.80
N ALA A 1042 -14.97 2.86 77.87
CA ALA A 1042 -14.43 1.50 77.81
C ALA A 1042 -14.85 0.65 79.03
N ALA A 1043 -16.15 0.61 79.34
CA ALA A 1043 -16.73 -0.36 80.26
C ALA A 1043 -18.20 -0.59 79.88
N GLY A 1044 -18.59 -1.86 79.72
CA GLY A 1044 -20.00 -2.26 79.58
C GLY A 1044 -20.45 -2.61 78.16
N ASN A 1045 -20.05 -3.79 77.68
CA ASN A 1045 -20.95 -4.62 76.89
C ASN A 1045 -21.57 -5.62 77.87
N PHE A 1046 -22.89 -5.59 78.11
CA PHE A 1046 -23.80 -6.70 78.49
C PHE A 1046 -25.09 -6.21 79.19
N ALA A 1047 -26.24 -6.64 78.64
CA ALA A 1047 -27.58 -6.78 79.26
C ALA A 1047 -28.40 -5.54 79.77
N ARG A 1048 -29.51 -5.29 79.04
CA ARG A 1048 -30.90 -4.86 79.43
C ARG A 1048 -31.16 -4.14 80.78
N GLY A 1049 -31.89 -3.00 80.72
CA GLY A 1049 -32.49 -2.28 81.87
C GLY A 1049 -33.82 -2.88 82.38
N PRO A 1050 -34.76 -2.13 83.03
CA PRO A 1050 -34.84 -0.67 83.27
C PRO A 1050 -34.94 -0.24 84.77
N GLY A 1051 -34.89 1.07 85.07
CA GLY A 1051 -35.30 1.60 86.40
C GLY A 1051 -34.58 2.89 86.85
N THR A 1052 -35.32 3.85 87.38
CA THR A 1052 -34.86 5.09 88.07
C THR A 1052 -34.84 4.89 89.60
N PRO A 1053 -34.50 5.85 90.52
CA PRO A 1053 -34.07 7.26 90.35
C PRO A 1053 -32.89 7.76 91.27
N THR A 1054 -32.37 8.95 90.94
CA THR A 1054 -31.85 10.04 91.84
C THR A 1054 -30.70 9.88 92.87
N ALA A 1055 -29.81 10.91 92.82
CA ALA A 1055 -29.20 11.68 93.93
C ALA A 1055 -27.90 11.23 94.65
N GLY A 1056 -26.83 12.01 94.43
CA GLY A 1056 -26.27 12.84 95.52
C GLY A 1056 -24.87 12.54 96.10
N ARG A 1057 -23.98 13.55 95.98
CA ARG A 1057 -22.80 13.87 96.83
C ARG A 1057 -21.59 12.90 96.88
N GLY A 1058 -20.40 13.48 96.64
CA GLY A 1058 -19.47 13.73 97.76
C GLY A 1058 -18.04 13.15 97.71
N LEU A 1059 -17.07 14.06 97.52
CA LEU A 1059 -15.89 14.28 98.38
C LEU A 1059 -14.83 13.19 98.63
N PHE A 1060 -13.56 13.56 98.35
CA PHE A 1060 -12.28 13.05 98.90
C PHE A 1060 -11.92 11.57 98.61
N ALA A 1061 -10.65 11.21 98.36
CA ALA A 1061 -9.39 11.96 98.37
C ALA A 1061 -8.47 11.52 97.20
#